data_AF-A0A9D2W5I9-F1
#
_entry.id   AF-A0A9D2W5I9-F1
#
_cell.length_a   1.000
_cell.length_b   1.000
_cell.length_c   1.000
_cell.angle_alpha   90.00
_cell.angle_beta   90.00
_cell.angle_gamma   90.00
#
_symmetry.space_group_name_H-M   'P 1'
#
loop_
_entity.id
_entity.type
_entity.pdbx_description
1 polymer ?
#
loop_
_entity_poly.entity_id
_entity_poly.type
_entity_poly.pdbx_seq_one_letter_code
_entity_poly.pdbx_strand_id
1 'polypeptide(L)'
;MRIHKFISIICIVLIFLTSCDVNRNRRAFKVMTNFADNDTVCLDMDLDDVVTNGIILPSVSQSKDGIAFSFKAKKGEYYKIYYQNESYKFPEDTLLSRENFYGSWEDASIGFKRVETDGIVSDVFRIVGNPRDEKKFYGADVSKNPFSKEAVDNVIMAIRNTPDWYASIVNKAENNGYSIDKQLYLDAIWIINDKKNAGDHNNRWKRNPRVGCYSFMLVVCNENALKNIPEYIQFIGKTDDAGDFVNPYSFFANNSLEGVEVLKSDKVLKTRAVITPENGIFLNELTMTSDNYFIDTTDKNCGTSDELYDNALFEQFFSYISRQYTLRNIPVIQDVVSDIDPYTRADYDANKTKFDSTQLQYNYPVTSTCPCTTVRFDENDNSIVLINPGNEDIDNLKKESTGIRTRIGFTYGKYRGKIKFPVMLNNENIWNGLTYAFWLIYQDNHSWNNRRSSKSGYIDKGDESSNPVRKPDNFYSEIDIEIVKASKYWPKQYYYQDAEQDKKFEDATLNDDVMFCCTNWDLACKDPEQFMTGINEITYDDCNFEAMRWYENYKALTIKSPVSNDVFKEDYYYYEIEWKPNEIIWRIGPSPDKMKMVGYMNDKNTNIPNNQMLCIVTQEYHYSEWWPPVVFEQGLIPYNKNDIEGKVYEIVVE
;
A
#
# COMPACT_ATOMS: atom_id res chain seq x y z
N MET A 1 49.62 -1.98 -53.29
CA MET A 1 48.52 -1.38 -52.49
C MET A 1 47.10 -1.92 -52.81
N ARG A 2 46.81 -2.47 -54.01
CA ARG A 2 45.48 -3.03 -54.33
C ARG A 2 45.21 -4.46 -53.83
N ILE A 3 46.26 -5.28 -53.64
CA ILE A 3 46.12 -6.68 -53.20
C ILE A 3 45.79 -6.79 -51.70
N HIS A 4 46.32 -5.89 -50.85
CA HIS A 4 45.99 -5.90 -49.42
C HIS A 4 44.54 -5.45 -49.11
N LYS A 5 43.97 -4.51 -49.90
CA LYS A 5 42.56 -4.14 -49.75
C LYS A 5 41.60 -5.28 -50.13
N PHE A 6 41.97 -6.13 -51.08
CA PHE A 6 41.14 -7.26 -51.50
C PHE A 6 41.15 -8.39 -50.48
N ILE A 7 42.30 -8.66 -49.86
CA ILE A 7 42.43 -9.67 -48.79
C ILE A 7 41.72 -9.22 -47.51
N SER A 8 41.80 -7.93 -47.13
CA SER A 8 41.06 -7.43 -45.96
C SER A 8 39.54 -7.50 -46.12
N ILE A 9 39.01 -7.27 -47.32
CA ILE A 9 37.55 -7.38 -47.58
C ILE A 9 37.10 -8.85 -47.52
N ILE A 10 37.91 -9.79 -48.02
CA ILE A 10 37.60 -11.23 -47.94
C ILE A 10 37.66 -11.72 -46.48
N CYS A 11 38.61 -11.25 -45.67
CA CYS A 11 38.65 -11.58 -44.24
C CYS A 11 37.46 -11.00 -43.46
N ILE A 12 37.01 -9.78 -43.78
CA ILE A 12 35.81 -9.19 -43.15
C ILE A 12 34.55 -9.96 -43.55
N VAL A 13 34.41 -10.36 -44.82
CA VAL A 13 33.27 -11.17 -45.28
C VAL A 13 33.30 -12.59 -44.69
N LEU A 14 34.48 -13.20 -44.50
CA LEU A 14 34.62 -14.48 -43.81
C LEU A 14 34.31 -14.38 -42.31
N ILE A 15 34.64 -13.28 -41.64
CA ILE A 15 34.26 -13.02 -40.24
C ILE A 15 32.74 -12.79 -40.11
N PHE A 16 32.11 -12.12 -41.08
CA PHE A 16 30.65 -11.98 -41.12
C PHE A 16 29.92 -13.28 -41.46
N LEU A 17 30.52 -14.16 -42.26
CA LEU A 17 29.93 -15.47 -42.61
C LEU A 17 30.13 -16.54 -41.51
N THR A 18 31.15 -16.44 -40.66
CA THR A 18 31.31 -17.32 -39.48
C THR A 18 30.61 -16.78 -38.23
N SER A 19 30.20 -15.51 -38.20
CA SER A 19 29.40 -14.90 -37.12
C SER A 19 27.91 -15.27 -37.16
N CYS A 20 27.43 -15.97 -38.19
CA CYS A 20 26.01 -16.27 -38.37
C CYS A 20 25.55 -17.67 -37.91
N ASP A 21 26.39 -18.49 -37.25
CA ASP A 21 26.04 -19.90 -36.98
C ASP A 21 26.24 -20.38 -35.53
N VAL A 22 26.20 -19.48 -34.53
CA VAL A 22 26.17 -19.87 -33.10
C VAL A 22 24.73 -20.05 -32.57
N ASN A 23 23.71 -19.61 -33.31
CA ASN A 23 22.31 -19.59 -32.84
C ASN A 23 21.38 -20.69 -33.42
N ARG A 24 21.87 -21.60 -34.27
CA ARG A 24 21.00 -22.59 -34.94
C ARG A 24 20.47 -23.75 -34.09
N ASN A 25 20.94 -23.91 -32.84
CA ASN A 25 20.56 -25.04 -31.99
C ASN A 25 19.71 -24.69 -30.76
N ARG A 26 19.30 -23.43 -30.55
CA ARG A 26 18.42 -23.10 -29.43
C ARG A 26 17.02 -23.67 -29.65
N ARG A 27 16.48 -24.37 -28.65
CA ARG A 27 15.08 -24.80 -28.65
C ARG A 27 14.19 -23.57 -28.70
N ALA A 28 13.18 -23.59 -29.57
CA ALA A 28 12.14 -22.58 -29.55
C ALA A 28 11.31 -22.77 -28.27
N PHE A 29 11.33 -21.79 -27.38
CA PHE A 29 10.46 -21.70 -26.20
C PHE A 29 9.43 -20.59 -26.45
N LYS A 30 8.15 -20.95 -26.44
CA LYS A 30 7.02 -20.02 -26.63
C LYS A 30 6.16 -20.03 -25.38
N VAL A 31 6.01 -18.90 -24.71
CA VAL A 31 5.12 -18.72 -23.57
C VAL A 31 3.89 -17.89 -23.98
N MET A 32 2.83 -17.93 -23.18
CA MET A 32 1.57 -17.21 -23.44
C MET A 32 1.00 -17.52 -24.83
N THR A 33 1.09 -18.79 -25.24
CA THR A 33 0.62 -19.26 -26.57
C THR A 33 -0.89 -19.17 -26.77
N ASN A 34 -1.63 -19.02 -25.68
CA ASN A 34 -3.08 -18.82 -25.63
C ASN A 34 -3.50 -17.35 -25.50
N PHE A 35 -2.56 -16.40 -25.56
CA PHE A 35 -2.82 -14.96 -25.59
C PHE A 35 -2.47 -14.38 -26.97
N ALA A 36 -2.83 -13.10 -27.18
CA ALA A 36 -2.46 -12.38 -28.40
C ALA A 36 -0.95 -12.46 -28.67
N ASP A 37 -0.58 -12.61 -29.94
CA ASP A 37 0.82 -12.78 -30.34
C ASP A 37 1.57 -11.44 -30.39
N ASN A 38 1.75 -10.85 -29.20
CA ASN A 38 2.52 -9.63 -28.97
C ASN A 38 3.75 -9.94 -28.09
N ASP A 39 4.77 -9.09 -28.18
CA ASP A 39 5.94 -9.14 -27.29
C ASP A 39 5.58 -8.82 -25.84
N THR A 40 4.50 -8.07 -25.61
CA THR A 40 3.95 -7.80 -24.28
C THR A 40 2.47 -8.13 -24.26
N VAL A 41 2.07 -8.94 -23.29
CA VAL A 41 0.67 -9.21 -22.95
C VAL A 41 0.34 -8.35 -21.74
N CYS A 42 -0.60 -7.42 -21.89
CA CYS A 42 -1.16 -6.66 -20.77
C CYS A 42 -2.37 -7.41 -20.22
N LEU A 43 -2.38 -7.67 -18.91
CA LEU A 43 -3.47 -8.37 -18.23
C LEU A 43 -3.76 -7.66 -16.91
N ASP A 44 -4.92 -7.01 -16.82
CA ASP A 44 -5.42 -6.47 -15.56
C ASP A 44 -5.71 -7.65 -14.62
N MET A 45 -5.38 -7.53 -13.34
CA MET A 45 -5.67 -8.55 -12.34
C MET A 45 -7.19 -8.68 -12.21
N ASP A 46 -7.69 -9.91 -12.27
CA ASP A 46 -9.07 -10.20 -11.87
C ASP A 46 -9.16 -10.09 -10.34
N LEU A 47 -10.05 -9.23 -9.86
CA LEU A 47 -10.20 -8.91 -8.43
C LEU A 47 -11.47 -9.52 -7.81
N ASP A 48 -12.14 -10.44 -8.50
CA ASP A 48 -13.26 -11.20 -7.94
C ASP A 48 -12.78 -12.18 -6.86
N ASP A 49 -13.45 -12.21 -5.70
CA ASP A 49 -13.17 -13.06 -4.53
C ASP A 49 -11.72 -12.99 -3.97
N VAL A 50 -10.93 -11.98 -4.34
CA VAL A 50 -9.49 -11.94 -4.01
C VAL A 50 -9.20 -11.55 -2.57
N VAL A 51 -10.17 -10.98 -1.85
CA VAL A 51 -10.01 -10.61 -0.44
C VAL A 51 -9.78 -11.86 0.42
N THR A 52 -10.40 -12.98 0.06
CA THR A 52 -10.30 -14.26 0.80
C THR A 52 -9.38 -15.26 0.11
N ASN A 53 -9.32 -15.27 -1.22
CA ASN A 53 -8.57 -16.27 -1.99
C ASN A 53 -7.19 -15.78 -2.46
N GLY A 54 -6.96 -14.46 -2.48
CA GLY A 54 -5.79 -13.86 -3.10
C GLY A 54 -5.84 -13.87 -4.62
N ILE A 55 -4.92 -13.14 -5.24
CA ILE A 55 -4.90 -12.96 -6.70
C ILE A 55 -4.26 -14.17 -7.40
N ILE A 56 -4.89 -14.59 -8.51
CA ILE A 56 -4.44 -15.65 -9.41
C ILE A 56 -4.36 -15.09 -10.83
N LEU A 57 -3.26 -15.36 -11.53
CA LEU A 57 -2.95 -14.80 -12.84
C LEU A 57 -2.58 -15.89 -13.85
N PRO A 58 -3.33 -16.03 -14.95
CA PRO A 58 -4.70 -15.53 -15.15
C PRO A 58 -5.69 -16.26 -14.24
N SER A 59 -6.79 -15.61 -13.88
CA SER A 59 -7.92 -16.27 -13.24
C SER A 59 -8.66 -17.20 -14.22
N VAL A 60 -9.63 -17.96 -13.71
CA VAL A 60 -10.48 -18.84 -14.54
C VAL A 60 -11.36 -18.08 -15.53
N SER A 61 -11.72 -16.83 -15.22
CA SER A 61 -12.50 -15.95 -16.12
C SER A 61 -11.64 -15.46 -17.29
N GLN A 62 -10.35 -15.25 -17.04
CA GLN A 62 -9.38 -14.76 -18.01
C GLN A 62 -8.79 -15.86 -18.89
N SER A 63 -8.53 -17.04 -18.33
CA SER A 63 -8.06 -18.22 -19.07
C SER A 63 -8.37 -19.51 -18.30
N LYS A 64 -9.15 -20.40 -18.91
CA LYS A 64 -9.52 -21.70 -18.32
C LYS A 64 -8.30 -22.52 -17.90
N ASP A 65 -7.26 -22.52 -18.73
CA ASP A 65 -6.12 -23.42 -18.58
C ASP A 65 -4.89 -22.74 -17.94
N GLY A 66 -4.90 -21.43 -17.69
CA GLY A 66 -3.73 -20.68 -17.20
C GLY A 66 -2.89 -20.05 -18.32
N ILE A 67 -1.59 -19.90 -18.09
CA ILE A 67 -0.59 -19.45 -19.08
C ILE A 67 -0.03 -20.66 -19.81
N ALA A 68 -0.38 -20.80 -21.10
CA ALA A 68 0.09 -21.92 -21.91
C ALA A 68 1.47 -21.65 -22.50
N PHE A 69 2.35 -22.64 -22.46
CA PHE A 69 3.66 -22.59 -23.10
C PHE A 69 3.99 -23.87 -23.87
N SER A 70 4.91 -23.76 -24.81
CA SER A 70 5.40 -24.90 -25.58
C SER A 70 6.88 -24.77 -25.90
N PHE A 71 7.54 -25.92 -26.06
CA PHE A 71 8.95 -26.00 -26.42
C PHE A 71 9.28 -27.34 -27.07
N LYS A 72 10.42 -27.42 -27.78
CA LYS A 72 10.90 -28.68 -28.36
C LYS A 72 11.75 -29.46 -27.36
N ALA A 73 11.48 -30.74 -27.18
CA ALA A 73 12.25 -31.62 -26.32
C ALA A 73 12.34 -33.07 -26.79
N LYS A 74 13.24 -33.82 -26.16
CA LYS A 74 13.46 -35.25 -26.37
C LYS A 74 12.91 -36.05 -25.19
N LYS A 75 12.41 -37.24 -25.48
CA LYS A 75 11.96 -38.21 -24.49
C LYS A 75 13.05 -38.50 -23.48
N GLY A 76 12.69 -38.51 -22.20
CA GLY A 76 13.60 -38.76 -21.08
C GLY A 76 14.34 -37.53 -20.57
N GLU A 77 14.19 -36.36 -21.21
CA GLU A 77 14.59 -35.09 -20.62
C GLU A 77 13.58 -34.64 -19.55
N TYR A 78 13.96 -33.62 -18.79
CA TYR A 78 13.20 -33.06 -17.69
C TYR A 78 13.07 -31.56 -17.88
N TYR A 79 11.93 -30.96 -17.51
CA TYR A 79 11.71 -29.54 -17.66
C TYR A 79 11.00 -28.90 -16.47
N LYS A 80 11.27 -27.62 -16.25
CA LYS A 80 10.58 -26.78 -15.27
C LYS A 80 10.48 -25.33 -15.75
N ILE A 81 9.29 -24.76 -15.61
CA ILE A 81 9.02 -23.34 -15.87
C ILE A 81 9.18 -22.53 -14.59
N TYR A 82 9.80 -21.36 -14.70
CA TYR A 82 9.89 -20.37 -13.63
C TYR A 82 9.43 -19.00 -14.15
N TYR A 83 8.84 -18.21 -13.26
CA TYR A 83 8.47 -16.82 -13.52
C TYR A 83 9.01 -15.91 -12.41
N GLN A 84 9.23 -14.65 -12.75
CA GLN A 84 9.67 -13.62 -11.80
C GLN A 84 9.07 -12.27 -12.15
N ASN A 85 8.69 -11.49 -11.14
CA ASN A 85 8.39 -10.06 -11.31
C ASN A 85 9.70 -9.28 -11.48
N GLU A 86 9.84 -8.56 -12.58
CA GLU A 86 11.01 -7.76 -12.94
C GLU A 86 10.90 -6.30 -12.51
N SER A 87 9.68 -5.78 -12.30
CA SER A 87 9.46 -4.36 -11.98
C SER A 87 9.99 -3.96 -10.60
N TYR A 88 9.83 -4.82 -9.60
CA TYR A 88 10.12 -4.50 -8.20
C TYR A 88 11.09 -5.52 -7.59
N LYS A 89 12.15 -5.85 -8.32
CA LYS A 89 13.14 -6.85 -7.91
C LYS A 89 14.45 -6.24 -7.42
N PHE A 90 15.15 -6.98 -6.57
CA PHE A 90 16.56 -6.80 -6.31
C PHE A 90 17.41 -7.46 -7.41
N PRO A 91 18.63 -6.96 -7.67
CA PRO A 91 19.56 -7.59 -8.60
C PRO A 91 19.89 -9.04 -8.21
N GLU A 92 20.07 -9.89 -9.21
CA GLU A 92 20.25 -11.35 -9.04
C GLU A 92 21.56 -11.74 -8.33
N ASP A 93 22.55 -10.87 -8.34
CA ASP A 93 23.86 -11.06 -7.71
C ASP A 93 23.89 -10.63 -6.24
N THR A 94 22.75 -10.19 -5.69
CA THR A 94 22.62 -9.78 -4.29
C THR A 94 21.93 -10.85 -3.43
N LEU A 95 22.22 -10.85 -2.13
CA LEU A 95 21.51 -11.69 -1.16
C LEU A 95 20.00 -11.37 -1.09
N LEU A 96 19.60 -10.15 -1.46
CA LEU A 96 18.20 -9.73 -1.46
C LEU A 96 17.41 -10.30 -2.65
N SER A 97 18.06 -10.91 -3.65
CA SER A 97 17.36 -11.59 -4.76
C SER A 97 16.39 -12.69 -4.27
N ARG A 98 16.63 -13.26 -3.09
CA ARG A 98 15.70 -14.19 -2.41
C ARG A 98 14.36 -13.58 -2.00
N GLU A 99 14.28 -12.25 -1.88
CA GLU A 99 13.05 -11.52 -1.56
C GLU A 99 12.24 -11.15 -2.82
N ASN A 100 12.78 -11.41 -4.02
CA ASN A 100 12.05 -11.20 -5.26
C ASN A 100 10.76 -12.04 -5.28
N PHE A 101 9.76 -11.58 -6.03
CA PHE A 101 8.57 -12.37 -6.27
C PHE A 101 8.82 -13.30 -7.46
N TYR A 102 8.94 -14.59 -7.20
CA TYR A 102 9.17 -15.62 -8.20
C TYR A 102 8.43 -16.91 -7.86
N GLY A 103 8.19 -17.74 -8.87
CA GLY A 103 7.49 -19.02 -8.71
C GLY A 103 7.67 -19.97 -9.89
N SER A 104 6.88 -21.03 -9.92
CA SER A 104 6.94 -22.10 -10.93
C SER A 104 5.56 -22.70 -11.20
N TRP A 105 5.36 -23.98 -10.93
CA TRP A 105 4.04 -24.60 -10.86
C TRP A 105 3.23 -24.04 -9.70
N GLU A 106 1.90 -24.08 -9.82
CA GLU A 106 0.98 -23.66 -8.76
C GLU A 106 1.13 -24.51 -7.48
N ASP A 107 1.39 -25.80 -7.65
CA ASP A 107 1.79 -26.72 -6.60
C ASP A 107 3.32 -26.74 -6.47
N ALA A 108 3.83 -26.14 -5.40
CA ALA A 108 5.26 -26.03 -5.11
C ALA A 108 5.95 -27.38 -4.87
N SER A 109 5.19 -28.46 -4.62
CA SER A 109 5.70 -29.82 -4.48
C SER A 109 6.05 -30.46 -5.82
N ILE A 110 5.66 -29.85 -6.94
CA ILE A 110 6.00 -30.34 -8.28
C ILE A 110 7.43 -29.92 -8.64
N GLY A 111 8.28 -30.92 -8.90
CA GLY A 111 9.65 -30.75 -9.36
C GLY A 111 9.76 -30.47 -10.86
N PHE A 112 10.83 -30.99 -11.46
CA PHE A 112 10.93 -31.07 -12.91
C PHE A 112 10.00 -32.18 -13.45
N LYS A 113 9.20 -31.87 -14.47
CA LYS A 113 8.36 -32.86 -15.16
C LYS A 113 9.20 -33.60 -16.19
N ARG A 114 8.92 -34.90 -16.38
CA ARG A 114 9.59 -35.71 -17.41
C ARG A 114 8.95 -35.49 -18.78
N VAL A 115 9.76 -35.48 -19.83
CA VAL A 115 9.30 -35.47 -21.22
C VAL A 115 9.01 -36.90 -21.66
N GLU A 116 7.74 -37.18 -21.96
CA GLU A 116 7.28 -38.54 -22.29
C GLU A 116 7.49 -38.93 -23.76
N THR A 117 7.54 -37.95 -24.67
CA THR A 117 7.67 -38.16 -26.12
C THR A 117 8.61 -37.13 -26.76
N ASP A 118 9.26 -37.52 -27.85
CA ASP A 118 10.03 -36.58 -28.67
C ASP A 118 9.08 -35.60 -29.38
N GLY A 119 9.43 -34.31 -29.42
CA GLY A 119 8.69 -33.33 -30.20
C GLY A 119 8.36 -32.05 -29.42
N ILE A 120 7.19 -31.49 -29.70
CA ILE A 120 6.69 -30.29 -29.02
C ILE A 120 5.99 -30.71 -27.74
N VAL A 121 6.51 -30.25 -26.61
CA VAL A 121 5.85 -30.32 -25.30
C VAL A 121 5.00 -29.07 -25.15
N SER A 122 3.78 -29.22 -24.66
CA SER A 122 2.88 -28.11 -24.30
C SER A 122 2.37 -28.34 -22.88
N ASP A 123 2.33 -27.28 -22.09
CA ASP A 123 1.92 -27.34 -20.69
C ASP A 123 1.42 -25.96 -20.24
N VAL A 124 0.90 -25.88 -19.02
CA VAL A 124 0.27 -24.68 -18.46
C VAL A 124 0.70 -24.44 -17.02
N PHE A 125 0.68 -23.17 -16.61
CA PHE A 125 0.91 -22.77 -15.22
C PHE A 125 0.13 -21.49 -14.89
N ARG A 126 0.03 -21.15 -13.60
CA ARG A 126 -0.53 -19.88 -13.12
C ARG A 126 0.47 -19.19 -12.19
N ILE A 127 0.38 -17.88 -12.13
CA ILE A 127 1.07 -17.05 -11.14
C ILE A 127 0.09 -16.84 -9.99
N VAL A 128 0.49 -17.22 -8.78
CA VAL A 128 -0.38 -17.22 -7.59
C VAL A 128 0.29 -16.50 -6.43
N GLY A 129 -0.52 -15.99 -5.50
CA GLY A 129 -0.03 -15.52 -4.21
C GLY A 129 0.64 -16.63 -3.40
N ASN A 130 1.60 -16.27 -2.55
CA ASN A 130 2.51 -17.19 -1.84
C ASN A 130 3.01 -18.36 -2.72
N PRO A 131 3.70 -18.08 -3.84
CA PRO A 131 4.03 -19.10 -4.85
C PRO A 131 5.06 -20.14 -4.37
N ARG A 132 5.74 -19.87 -3.25
CA ARG A 132 6.73 -20.76 -2.63
C ARG A 132 6.16 -21.57 -1.48
N ASP A 133 4.86 -21.51 -1.24
CA ASP A 133 4.22 -22.24 -0.13
C ASP A 133 4.84 -21.96 1.26
N GLU A 134 5.24 -20.72 1.49
CA GLU A 134 5.89 -20.32 2.74
C GLU A 134 4.93 -20.46 3.92
N LYS A 135 5.32 -21.25 4.93
CA LYS A 135 4.49 -21.54 6.10
C LYS A 135 4.16 -20.32 6.96
N LYS A 136 4.96 -19.25 6.89
CA LYS A 136 4.61 -18.00 7.59
C LYS A 136 3.32 -17.35 7.07
N PHE A 137 2.90 -17.65 5.84
CA PHE A 137 1.64 -17.15 5.27
C PHE A 137 0.49 -18.14 5.44
N TYR A 138 0.65 -19.17 6.25
CA TYR A 138 -0.45 -20.08 6.54
C TYR A 138 -1.41 -19.47 7.56
N GLY A 139 -2.60 -20.05 7.69
CA GLY A 139 -3.60 -19.65 8.68
C GLY A 139 -4.88 -20.46 8.54
N ALA A 140 -5.97 -19.94 9.08
CA ALA A 140 -7.28 -20.56 8.91
C ALA A 140 -7.77 -20.37 7.47
N ASP A 141 -8.65 -21.27 7.04
CA ASP A 141 -9.42 -21.10 5.81
C ASP A 141 -10.45 -19.97 6.00
N VAL A 142 -10.25 -18.87 5.28
CA VAL A 142 -11.10 -17.67 5.32
C VAL A 142 -11.97 -17.54 4.07
N SER A 143 -12.11 -18.59 3.27
CA SER A 143 -12.98 -18.62 2.08
C SER A 143 -14.47 -18.43 2.39
N LYS A 144 -14.84 -18.48 3.68
CA LYS A 144 -16.16 -18.15 4.18
C LYS A 144 -16.04 -17.05 5.21
N ASN A 145 -17.01 -16.14 5.23
CA ASN A 145 -17.10 -15.11 6.25
C ASN A 145 -17.01 -15.75 7.66
N PRO A 146 -15.89 -15.56 8.39
CA PRO A 146 -15.73 -16.17 9.69
C PRO A 146 -16.51 -15.39 10.76
N PHE A 147 -17.09 -14.25 10.41
CA PHE A 147 -17.83 -13.35 11.29
C PHE A 147 -19.35 -13.55 11.23
N SER A 148 -19.82 -14.72 10.78
CA SER A 148 -21.24 -15.04 10.84
C SER A 148 -21.76 -14.93 12.28
N LYS A 149 -23.03 -14.52 12.44
CA LYS A 149 -23.66 -14.41 13.77
C LYS A 149 -23.50 -15.70 14.59
N GLU A 150 -23.64 -16.85 13.94
CA GLU A 150 -23.44 -18.16 14.58
C GLU A 150 -22.00 -18.35 15.10
N ALA A 151 -20.97 -17.98 14.30
CA ALA A 151 -19.58 -18.09 14.72
C ALA A 151 -19.29 -17.18 15.92
N VAL A 152 -19.80 -15.95 15.90
CA VAL A 152 -19.67 -14.99 17.00
C VAL A 152 -20.38 -15.51 18.26
N ASP A 153 -21.64 -15.93 18.14
CA ASP A 153 -22.44 -16.46 19.26
C ASP A 153 -21.77 -17.69 19.89
N ASN A 154 -21.19 -18.58 19.08
CA ASN A 154 -20.44 -19.74 19.56
C ASN A 154 -19.22 -19.35 20.41
N VAL A 155 -18.46 -18.33 19.99
CA VAL A 155 -17.32 -17.84 20.76
C VAL A 155 -17.79 -17.13 22.03
N ILE A 156 -18.84 -16.31 21.96
CA ILE A 156 -19.44 -15.67 23.14
C ILE A 156 -19.88 -16.73 24.17
N MET A 157 -20.55 -17.79 23.73
CA MET A 157 -20.93 -18.90 24.60
C MET A 157 -19.72 -19.59 25.22
N ALA A 158 -18.65 -19.81 24.45
CA ALA A 158 -17.41 -20.40 24.97
C ALA A 158 -16.76 -19.51 26.05
N ILE A 159 -16.74 -18.19 25.84
CA ILE A 159 -16.25 -17.22 26.84
C ILE A 159 -17.10 -17.28 28.10
N ARG A 160 -18.44 -17.20 27.98
CA ARG A 160 -19.36 -17.27 29.12
C ARG A 160 -19.24 -18.56 29.92
N ASN A 161 -18.97 -19.67 29.24
CA ASN A 161 -18.80 -20.99 29.86
C ASN A 161 -17.42 -21.19 30.52
N THR A 162 -16.52 -20.21 30.42
CA THR A 162 -15.17 -20.24 31.00
C THR A 162 -15.07 -19.17 32.11
N PRO A 163 -15.24 -19.53 33.40
CA PRO A 163 -15.43 -18.56 34.49
C PRO A 163 -14.34 -17.49 34.59
N ASP A 164 -13.06 -17.88 34.54
CA ASP A 164 -11.94 -16.94 34.65
C ASP A 164 -11.86 -15.99 33.45
N TRP A 165 -12.18 -16.49 32.26
CA TRP A 165 -12.21 -15.67 31.05
C TRP A 165 -13.37 -14.68 31.13
N TYR A 166 -14.57 -15.13 31.47
CA TYR A 166 -15.73 -14.25 31.63
C TYR A 166 -15.47 -13.17 32.69
N ALA A 167 -14.85 -13.52 33.83
CA ALA A 167 -14.43 -12.54 34.83
C ALA A 167 -13.46 -11.50 34.24
N SER A 168 -12.51 -11.92 33.40
CA SER A 168 -11.62 -10.97 32.72
C SER A 168 -12.37 -10.06 31.75
N ILE A 169 -13.42 -10.54 31.09
CA ILE A 169 -14.27 -9.74 30.20
C ILE A 169 -15.06 -8.69 31.00
N VAL A 170 -15.63 -9.06 32.14
CA VAL A 170 -16.32 -8.11 33.02
C VAL A 170 -15.38 -6.98 33.44
N ASN A 171 -14.14 -7.32 33.84
CA ASN A 171 -13.13 -6.33 34.20
C ASN A 171 -12.71 -5.46 33.01
N LYS A 172 -12.53 -6.03 31.82
CA LYS A 172 -12.23 -5.27 30.59
C LYS A 172 -13.38 -4.30 30.25
N ALA A 173 -14.62 -4.77 30.34
CA ALA A 173 -15.81 -3.98 30.04
C ALA A 173 -15.90 -2.75 30.97
N GLU A 174 -15.65 -2.93 32.26
CA GLU A 174 -15.60 -1.83 33.25
C GLU A 174 -14.49 -0.82 32.92
N ASN A 175 -13.27 -1.31 32.64
CA ASN A 175 -12.13 -0.44 32.31
C ASN A 175 -12.33 0.35 31.01
N ASN A 176 -12.99 -0.26 30.02
CA ASN A 176 -13.24 0.35 28.72
C ASN A 176 -14.53 1.20 28.69
N GLY A 177 -15.37 1.12 29.72
CA GLY A 177 -16.67 1.80 29.75
C GLY A 177 -17.72 1.17 28.81
N TYR A 178 -17.61 -0.13 28.54
CA TYR A 178 -18.51 -0.87 27.66
C TYR A 178 -19.51 -1.74 28.43
N SER A 179 -20.60 -2.13 27.78
CA SER A 179 -21.45 -3.21 28.30
C SER A 179 -20.72 -4.55 28.24
N ILE A 180 -21.06 -5.49 29.13
CA ILE A 180 -20.48 -6.84 29.13
C ILE A 180 -20.74 -7.54 27.79
N ASP A 181 -21.95 -7.41 27.24
CA ASP A 181 -22.32 -8.04 25.96
C ASP A 181 -21.51 -7.48 24.78
N LYS A 182 -21.22 -6.19 24.77
CA LYS A 182 -20.34 -5.60 23.76
C LYS A 182 -18.90 -6.07 23.92
N GLN A 183 -18.36 -6.10 25.13
CA GLN A 183 -16.99 -6.58 25.33
C GLN A 183 -16.88 -8.07 24.95
N LEU A 184 -17.90 -8.88 25.25
CA LEU A 184 -17.99 -10.26 24.76
C LEU A 184 -17.97 -10.33 23.24
N TYR A 185 -18.76 -9.50 22.56
CA TYR A 185 -18.82 -9.44 21.10
C TYR A 185 -17.48 -8.99 20.50
N LEU A 186 -16.84 -7.94 21.04
CA LEU A 186 -15.54 -7.46 20.60
C LEU A 186 -14.44 -8.49 20.80
N ASP A 187 -14.36 -9.14 21.97
CA ASP A 187 -13.41 -10.23 22.21
C ASP A 187 -13.71 -11.42 21.30
N ALA A 188 -14.99 -11.77 21.05
CA ALA A 188 -15.37 -12.83 20.14
C ALA A 188 -14.87 -12.58 18.71
N ILE A 189 -15.12 -11.39 18.17
CA ILE A 189 -14.64 -11.03 16.84
C ILE A 189 -13.11 -10.93 16.82
N TRP A 190 -12.48 -10.40 17.87
CA TRP A 190 -11.02 -10.35 17.98
C TRP A 190 -10.42 -11.76 17.91
N ILE A 191 -10.98 -12.73 18.65
CA ILE A 191 -10.57 -14.15 18.59
C ILE A 191 -10.76 -14.72 17.18
N ILE A 192 -11.89 -14.45 16.54
CA ILE A 192 -12.16 -14.92 15.17
C ILE A 192 -11.11 -14.35 14.22
N ASN A 193 -10.79 -13.06 14.34
CA ASN A 193 -9.81 -12.41 13.49
C ASN A 193 -8.39 -12.92 13.75
N ASP A 194 -8.01 -13.11 15.01
CA ASP A 194 -6.71 -13.68 15.42
C ASP A 194 -6.53 -15.11 14.90
N LYS A 195 -7.58 -15.93 14.98
CA LYS A 195 -7.60 -17.29 14.43
C LYS A 195 -7.35 -17.36 12.93
N LYS A 196 -7.59 -16.29 12.16
CA LYS A 196 -7.21 -16.26 10.72
C LYS A 196 -5.72 -16.52 10.49
N ASN A 197 -4.89 -16.23 11.48
CA ASN A 197 -3.44 -16.43 11.41
C ASN A 197 -2.97 -17.79 11.93
N ALA A 198 -3.89 -18.64 12.42
CA ALA A 198 -3.58 -19.98 12.92
C ALA A 198 -4.28 -21.06 12.07
N GLY A 199 -3.49 -21.96 11.46
CA GLY A 199 -4.01 -23.08 10.69
C GLY A 199 -3.06 -23.51 9.58
N ASP A 200 -3.50 -24.52 8.82
CA ASP A 200 -2.69 -25.17 7.79
C ASP A 200 -3.10 -24.78 6.35
N HIS A 201 -3.95 -23.76 6.20
CA HIS A 201 -4.39 -23.27 4.89
C HIS A 201 -3.38 -22.23 4.35
N ASN A 202 -2.98 -22.38 3.08
CA ASN A 202 -2.11 -21.41 2.42
C ASN A 202 -2.91 -20.16 2.05
N ASN A 203 -2.84 -19.13 2.89
CA ASN A 203 -3.51 -17.85 2.66
C ASN A 203 -2.75 -17.02 1.61
N ARG A 204 -3.01 -17.32 0.33
CA ARG A 204 -2.31 -16.71 -0.81
C ARG A 204 -2.42 -15.18 -0.84
N TRP A 205 -3.49 -14.61 -0.29
CA TRP A 205 -3.70 -13.17 -0.15
C TRP A 205 -2.67 -12.46 0.75
N LYS A 206 -1.98 -13.18 1.65
CA LYS A 206 -0.91 -12.61 2.51
C LYS A 206 0.39 -12.30 1.75
N ARG A 207 0.51 -12.77 0.50
CA ARG A 207 1.61 -12.45 -0.41
C ARG A 207 1.10 -12.46 -1.84
N ASN A 208 0.29 -11.48 -2.18
CA ASN A 208 -0.27 -11.36 -3.54
C ASN A 208 0.85 -11.28 -4.61
N PRO A 209 0.58 -11.73 -5.85
CA PRO A 209 1.38 -11.36 -7.02
C PRO A 209 1.66 -9.86 -7.05
N ARG A 210 2.91 -9.51 -7.32
CA ARG A 210 3.29 -8.11 -7.53
C ARG A 210 2.73 -7.61 -8.86
N VAL A 211 2.35 -6.36 -8.92
CA VAL A 211 2.03 -5.68 -10.19
C VAL A 211 3.31 -5.43 -11.00
N GLY A 212 3.15 -5.06 -12.27
CA GLY A 212 4.26 -4.75 -13.18
C GLY A 212 4.59 -5.88 -14.14
N CYS A 213 5.85 -5.97 -14.56
CA CYS A 213 6.30 -6.87 -15.62
C CYS A 213 6.80 -8.20 -15.06
N TYR A 214 6.44 -9.29 -15.73
CA TYR A 214 6.90 -10.64 -15.45
C TYR A 214 7.70 -11.20 -16.63
N SER A 215 8.79 -11.90 -16.30
CA SER A 215 9.61 -12.67 -17.23
C SER A 215 9.43 -14.18 -17.00
N PHE A 216 9.79 -14.97 -18.01
CA PHE A 216 9.64 -16.43 -18.00
C PHE A 216 10.93 -17.14 -18.40
N MET A 217 11.30 -18.17 -17.63
CA MET A 217 12.49 -18.97 -17.82
C MET A 217 12.13 -20.46 -17.77
N LEU A 218 12.38 -21.16 -18.86
CA LEU A 218 12.25 -22.60 -18.95
C LEU A 218 13.63 -23.24 -18.79
N VAL A 219 13.75 -24.21 -17.90
CA VAL A 219 14.96 -25.01 -17.70
C VAL A 219 14.68 -26.41 -18.20
N VAL A 220 15.55 -26.93 -19.08
CA VAL A 220 15.49 -28.30 -19.59
C VAL A 220 16.80 -29.00 -19.25
N CYS A 221 16.74 -30.21 -18.72
CA CYS A 221 17.93 -30.96 -18.33
C CYS A 221 17.82 -32.46 -18.63
N ASN A 222 18.98 -33.12 -18.72
CA ASN A 222 19.02 -34.59 -18.75
C ASN A 222 18.99 -35.18 -17.33
N GLU A 223 18.77 -36.49 -17.21
CA GLU A 223 18.65 -37.16 -15.91
C GLU A 223 19.88 -36.98 -15.00
N ASN A 224 21.09 -36.96 -15.58
CA ASN A 224 22.32 -36.77 -14.80
C ASN A 224 22.42 -35.35 -14.24
N ALA A 225 22.10 -34.36 -15.07
CA ALA A 225 22.08 -32.96 -14.69
C ALA A 225 21.02 -32.70 -13.60
N LEU A 226 19.83 -33.30 -13.71
CA LEU A 226 18.78 -33.18 -12.69
C LEU A 226 19.27 -33.59 -11.29
N LYS A 227 20.09 -34.65 -11.18
CA LYS A 227 20.66 -35.11 -9.91
C LYS A 227 21.62 -34.09 -9.27
N ASN A 228 22.18 -33.19 -10.08
CA ASN A 228 23.11 -32.15 -9.63
C ASN A 228 22.43 -30.79 -9.39
N ILE A 229 21.15 -30.63 -9.77
CA ILE A 229 20.38 -29.43 -9.43
C ILE A 229 19.94 -29.58 -7.96
N PRO A 230 20.22 -28.61 -7.07
CA PRO A 230 19.83 -28.69 -5.67
C PRO A 230 18.32 -28.85 -5.49
N GLU A 231 17.92 -29.57 -4.45
CA GLU A 231 16.51 -29.87 -4.21
C GLU A 231 15.66 -28.60 -4.04
N TYR A 232 16.18 -27.55 -3.40
CA TYR A 232 15.50 -26.26 -3.25
C TYR A 232 15.33 -25.46 -4.56
N ILE A 233 16.09 -25.80 -5.61
CA ILE A 233 15.86 -25.27 -6.96
C ILE A 233 14.83 -26.14 -7.69
N GLN A 234 14.90 -27.46 -7.51
CA GLN A 234 13.92 -28.40 -8.07
C GLN A 234 12.52 -28.17 -7.50
N PHE A 235 12.39 -27.87 -6.20
CA PHE A 235 11.13 -27.66 -5.48
C PHE A 235 11.18 -26.30 -4.79
N ILE A 236 10.49 -25.31 -5.38
CA ILE A 236 10.62 -23.89 -4.99
C ILE A 236 10.10 -23.57 -3.58
N GLY A 237 9.37 -24.50 -2.96
CA GLY A 237 8.92 -24.37 -1.58
C GLY A 237 9.92 -24.89 -0.53
N LYS A 238 11.08 -25.39 -0.95
CA LYS A 238 12.16 -25.80 -0.04
C LYS A 238 13.18 -24.68 0.11
N THR A 239 13.80 -24.62 1.28
CA THR A 239 14.93 -23.76 1.59
C THR A 239 16.24 -24.52 1.43
N ASP A 240 17.34 -23.79 1.33
CA ASP A 240 18.69 -24.36 1.44
C ASP A 240 19.03 -24.75 2.90
N ASP A 241 20.27 -25.20 3.10
CA ASP A 241 20.77 -25.64 4.40
C ASP A 241 20.86 -24.50 5.44
N ALA A 242 20.87 -23.24 4.99
CA ALA A 242 20.82 -22.07 5.87
C ALA A 242 19.39 -21.67 6.26
N GLY A 243 18.38 -22.35 5.73
CA GLY A 243 16.98 -22.01 5.91
C GLY A 243 16.51 -20.88 4.99
N ASP A 244 17.28 -20.56 3.94
CA ASP A 244 16.97 -19.48 3.01
C ASP A 244 16.34 -20.01 1.73
N PHE A 245 15.39 -19.25 1.19
CA PHE A 245 14.90 -19.49 -0.16
C PHE A 245 15.94 -19.01 -1.18
N VAL A 246 16.17 -19.80 -2.23
CA VAL A 246 17.07 -19.43 -3.32
C VAL A 246 16.26 -19.09 -4.56
N ASN A 247 16.59 -17.97 -5.20
CA ASN A 247 15.91 -17.54 -6.42
C ASN A 247 16.45 -18.33 -7.63
N PRO A 248 15.61 -19.05 -8.39
CA PRO A 248 16.03 -19.79 -9.59
C PRO A 248 16.68 -18.91 -10.65
N TYR A 249 16.24 -17.66 -10.81
CA TYR A 249 16.84 -16.71 -11.77
C TYR A 249 18.30 -16.40 -11.40
N SER A 250 18.54 -16.09 -10.13
CA SER A 250 19.89 -15.93 -9.59
C SER A 250 20.73 -17.20 -9.71
N PHE A 251 20.17 -18.35 -9.33
CA PHE A 251 20.88 -19.64 -9.39
C PHE A 251 21.37 -19.94 -10.81
N PHE A 252 20.49 -19.93 -11.81
CA PHE A 252 20.87 -20.26 -13.20
C PHE A 252 21.63 -19.15 -13.92
N ALA A 253 21.58 -17.90 -13.43
CA ALA A 253 22.47 -16.84 -13.92
C ALA A 253 23.92 -17.05 -13.47
N ASN A 254 24.13 -17.59 -12.26
CA ASN A 254 25.44 -17.73 -11.64
C ASN A 254 26.05 -19.14 -11.77
N ASN A 255 25.26 -20.15 -12.16
CA ASN A 255 25.70 -21.53 -12.25
C ASN A 255 25.47 -22.10 -13.66
N SER A 256 26.56 -22.42 -14.35
CA SER A 256 26.52 -23.18 -15.61
C SER A 256 26.69 -24.66 -15.31
N LEU A 257 25.63 -25.44 -15.50
CA LEU A 257 25.63 -26.89 -15.26
C LEU A 257 25.65 -27.66 -16.58
N GLU A 258 26.55 -28.63 -16.69
CA GLU A 258 26.58 -29.52 -17.86
C GLU A 258 25.27 -30.31 -17.97
N GLY A 259 24.69 -30.35 -19.18
CA GLY A 259 23.43 -31.04 -19.42
C GLY A 259 22.18 -30.25 -18.99
N VAL A 260 22.33 -28.97 -18.63
CA VAL A 260 21.22 -28.03 -18.41
C VAL A 260 21.18 -27.00 -19.54
N GLU A 261 20.00 -26.77 -20.09
CA GLU A 261 19.70 -25.70 -21.05
C GLU A 261 18.69 -24.74 -20.41
N VAL A 262 19.02 -23.44 -20.41
CA VAL A 262 18.17 -22.37 -19.87
C VAL A 262 17.65 -21.52 -21.03
N LEU A 263 16.33 -21.45 -21.15
CA LEU A 263 15.61 -20.75 -22.21
C LEU A 263 14.80 -19.62 -21.58
N LYS A 264 15.17 -18.38 -21.88
CA LYS A 264 14.39 -17.20 -21.46
C LYS A 264 13.45 -16.80 -22.59
N SER A 265 12.24 -16.38 -22.24
CA SER A 265 11.31 -15.80 -23.21
C SER A 265 11.57 -14.31 -23.36
N ASP A 266 11.45 -13.82 -24.59
CA ASP A 266 11.41 -12.38 -24.87
C ASP A 266 10.00 -11.79 -24.63
N LYS A 267 8.98 -12.63 -24.48
CA LYS A 267 7.62 -12.17 -24.15
C LYS A 267 7.50 -11.78 -22.69
N VAL A 268 6.83 -10.66 -22.45
CA VAL A 268 6.58 -10.07 -21.13
C VAL A 268 5.09 -10.12 -20.80
N LEU A 269 4.74 -10.51 -19.58
CA LEU A 269 3.40 -10.31 -19.03
C LEU A 269 3.42 -9.04 -18.18
N LYS A 270 2.65 -8.02 -18.53
CA LYS A 270 2.49 -6.81 -17.73
C LYS A 270 1.14 -6.82 -17.03
N THR A 271 1.13 -6.67 -15.71
CA THR A 271 -0.09 -6.67 -14.89
C THR A 271 -0.24 -5.40 -14.08
N ARG A 272 -1.49 -5.07 -13.76
CA ARG A 272 -1.88 -4.01 -12.83
C ARG A 272 -3.18 -4.41 -12.12
N ALA A 273 -3.44 -3.86 -10.95
CA ALA A 273 -4.72 -3.97 -10.27
C ALA A 273 -5.51 -2.68 -10.46
N VAL A 274 -6.80 -2.79 -10.80
CA VAL A 274 -7.72 -1.65 -10.94
C VAL A 274 -8.80 -1.83 -9.89
N ILE A 275 -8.70 -1.07 -8.79
CA ILE A 275 -9.59 -1.18 -7.64
C ILE A 275 -10.70 -0.14 -7.79
N THR A 276 -11.93 -0.60 -8.01
CA THR A 276 -13.10 0.21 -8.30
C THR A 276 -14.15 0.12 -7.17
N PRO A 277 -15.02 1.14 -7.02
CA PRO A 277 -16.11 1.15 -6.04
C PRO A 277 -17.27 0.16 -6.27
N GLU A 278 -17.34 -0.47 -7.44
CA GLU A 278 -18.56 -1.10 -7.95
C GLU A 278 -19.11 -2.27 -7.10
N ASN A 279 -18.24 -2.93 -6.33
CA ASN A 279 -18.62 -4.02 -5.42
C ASN A 279 -18.97 -3.54 -3.99
N GLY A 280 -19.13 -2.23 -3.80
CA GLY A 280 -19.53 -1.62 -2.54
C GLY A 280 -18.42 -1.46 -1.51
N ILE A 281 -18.84 -1.19 -0.27
CA ILE A 281 -18.00 -0.86 0.88
C ILE A 281 -18.33 -1.82 2.02
N PHE A 282 -17.35 -2.61 2.45
CA PHE A 282 -17.50 -3.45 3.62
C PHE A 282 -17.36 -2.63 4.91
N LEU A 283 -18.17 -2.93 5.93
CA LEU A 283 -18.05 -2.36 7.25
C LEU A 283 -17.42 -3.38 8.20
N ASN A 284 -16.23 -3.07 8.71
CA ASN A 284 -15.58 -3.90 9.71
C ASN A 284 -15.90 -3.40 11.13
N GLU A 285 -16.85 -4.04 11.80
CA GLU A 285 -17.35 -3.63 13.12
C GLU A 285 -16.27 -3.65 14.23
N LEU A 286 -15.13 -4.33 14.03
CA LEU A 286 -13.97 -4.28 14.94
C LEU A 286 -13.29 -2.91 14.98
N THR A 287 -13.45 -2.13 13.91
CA THR A 287 -12.74 -0.85 13.73
C THR A 287 -13.56 0.34 14.21
N MET A 288 -14.79 0.09 14.66
CA MET A 288 -15.68 1.13 15.16
C MET A 288 -15.25 1.67 16.52
N THR A 289 -15.42 2.97 16.72
CA THR A 289 -14.95 3.71 17.90
C THR A 289 -16.03 3.92 18.97
N SER A 290 -17.30 3.60 18.67
CA SER A 290 -18.46 3.80 19.54
C SER A 290 -19.32 2.53 19.65
N ASP A 291 -19.91 2.33 20.83
CA ASP A 291 -20.89 1.26 21.10
C ASP A 291 -22.30 1.60 20.65
N ASN A 292 -22.62 2.90 20.60
CA ASN A 292 -23.91 3.41 20.17
C ASN A 292 -23.76 3.87 18.72
N TYR A 293 -23.90 2.93 17.79
CA TYR A 293 -23.97 3.24 16.37
C TYR A 293 -25.21 2.65 15.71
N PHE A 294 -25.56 3.22 14.56
CA PHE A 294 -26.60 2.72 13.70
C PHE A 294 -26.04 2.57 12.29
N ILE A 295 -26.06 1.37 11.74
CA ILE A 295 -25.69 1.19 10.33
C ILE A 295 -26.85 1.69 9.50
N ASP A 296 -26.61 2.64 8.60
CA ASP A 296 -27.61 3.00 7.61
C ASP A 296 -27.85 1.83 6.66
N THR A 297 -29.05 1.27 6.72
CA THR A 297 -29.45 0.11 5.91
C THR A 297 -30.13 0.53 4.60
N THR A 298 -30.23 1.84 4.34
CA THR A 298 -30.79 2.36 3.09
C THR A 298 -29.79 2.26 1.93
N ASP A 299 -28.48 2.36 2.21
CA ASP A 299 -27.43 2.03 1.24
C ASP A 299 -27.20 0.51 1.24
N LYS A 300 -27.55 -0.15 0.14
CA LYS A 300 -27.32 -1.60 -0.02
C LYS A 300 -25.88 -1.94 -0.37
N ASN A 301 -25.11 -0.94 -0.80
CA ASN A 301 -23.73 -1.07 -1.23
C ASN A 301 -22.75 -0.74 -0.10
N CYS A 302 -23.22 -0.53 1.13
CA CYS A 302 -22.40 -0.40 2.31
C CYS A 302 -22.96 -1.20 3.48
N GLY A 303 -22.11 -1.94 4.21
CA GLY A 303 -22.54 -2.72 5.36
C GLY A 303 -21.74 -3.99 5.62
N THR A 304 -22.34 -4.94 6.32
CA THR A 304 -21.67 -6.12 6.89
C THR A 304 -22.07 -7.45 6.24
N SER A 305 -22.74 -7.42 5.07
CA SER A 305 -23.24 -8.63 4.40
C SER A 305 -22.11 -9.56 3.94
N ASP A 306 -22.41 -10.85 3.79
CA ASP A 306 -21.47 -11.84 3.24
C ASP A 306 -21.04 -11.45 1.80
N GLU A 307 -21.98 -10.92 1.00
CA GLU A 307 -21.70 -10.43 -0.35
C GLU A 307 -20.66 -9.30 -0.35
N LEU A 308 -20.79 -8.31 0.56
CA LEU A 308 -19.80 -7.25 0.72
C LEU A 308 -18.50 -7.78 1.30
N TYR A 309 -18.56 -8.74 2.22
CA TYR A 309 -17.36 -9.38 2.76
C TYR A 309 -16.53 -10.06 1.67
N ASP A 310 -17.17 -10.75 0.74
CA ASP A 310 -16.49 -11.50 -0.33
C ASP A 310 -16.01 -10.59 -1.47
N ASN A 311 -16.83 -9.60 -1.87
CA ASN A 311 -16.62 -8.86 -3.13
C ASN A 311 -16.14 -7.41 -2.97
N ALA A 312 -16.48 -6.74 -1.86
CA ALA A 312 -16.14 -5.33 -1.71
C ALA A 312 -14.62 -5.15 -1.66
N LEU A 313 -14.08 -4.30 -2.53
CA LEU A 313 -12.64 -4.03 -2.57
C LEU A 313 -12.24 -2.92 -1.58
N PHE A 314 -13.22 -2.21 -1.03
CA PHE A 314 -13.08 -1.16 -0.04
C PHE A 314 -13.77 -1.52 1.27
N GLU A 315 -13.28 -0.95 2.36
CA GLU A 315 -13.99 -0.87 3.63
C GLU A 315 -13.98 0.56 4.17
N GLN A 316 -14.99 0.91 4.98
CA GLN A 316 -15.00 2.19 5.69
C GLN A 316 -13.86 2.22 6.72
N PHE A 317 -13.08 3.29 6.71
CA PHE A 317 -11.96 3.51 7.61
C PHE A 317 -12.35 4.51 8.71
N PHE A 318 -12.08 4.14 9.97
CA PHE A 318 -12.28 5.00 11.12
C PHE A 318 -10.93 5.46 11.66
N SER A 319 -10.66 6.76 11.54
CA SER A 319 -9.43 7.37 12.04
C SER A 319 -9.27 7.21 13.55
N TYR A 320 -8.05 6.98 13.98
CA TYR A 320 -7.72 7.02 15.41
C TYR A 320 -7.81 8.46 15.92
N ILE A 321 -8.58 8.69 16.99
CA ILE A 321 -8.68 9.99 17.65
C ILE A 321 -7.76 10.03 18.88
N SER A 322 -6.70 10.82 18.81
CA SER A 322 -5.84 11.06 19.97
C SER A 322 -6.57 11.85 21.04
N ARG A 323 -6.64 11.29 22.26
CA ARG A 323 -7.21 11.96 23.44
C ARG A 323 -6.20 12.76 24.26
N GLN A 324 -4.97 12.90 23.75
CA GLN A 324 -3.93 13.70 24.42
C GLN A 324 -4.11 15.21 24.22
N TYR A 325 -4.88 15.60 23.20
CA TYR A 325 -5.04 17.00 22.79
C TYR A 325 -6.52 17.30 22.58
N THR A 326 -6.98 18.52 22.90
CA THR A 326 -8.37 19.00 22.65
C THR A 326 -8.39 20.19 21.69
N LEU A 327 -9.37 20.23 20.78
CA LEU A 327 -9.56 21.36 19.88
C LEU A 327 -10.29 22.45 20.65
N ARG A 328 -9.70 23.64 20.68
CA ARG A 328 -10.27 24.83 21.31
C ARG A 328 -11.18 25.54 20.32
N ASN A 329 -12.38 25.02 20.11
CA ASN A 329 -13.28 25.46 19.04
C ASN A 329 -14.07 26.72 19.39
N ILE A 330 -14.21 27.62 18.42
CA ILE A 330 -15.20 28.70 18.47
C ILE A 330 -16.61 28.11 18.24
N PRO A 331 -17.63 28.57 18.98
CA PRO A 331 -19.01 28.12 18.80
C PRO A 331 -19.67 28.87 17.64
N VAL A 332 -19.14 28.69 16.42
CA VAL A 332 -19.63 29.34 15.19
C VAL A 332 -19.94 28.28 14.15
N ILE A 333 -21.12 28.36 13.56
CA ILE A 333 -21.54 27.57 12.41
C ILE A 333 -21.48 28.47 11.17
N GLN A 334 -20.59 28.17 10.23
CA GLN A 334 -20.46 28.91 8.97
C GLN A 334 -19.70 28.06 7.95
N ASP A 335 -20.06 28.17 6.67
CA ASP A 335 -19.30 27.53 5.61
C ASP A 335 -18.01 28.30 5.31
N VAL A 336 -16.88 27.61 5.40
CA VAL A 336 -15.58 28.27 5.19
C VAL A 336 -15.32 28.51 3.70
N VAL A 337 -15.67 27.54 2.85
CA VAL A 337 -15.35 27.52 1.41
C VAL A 337 -16.57 27.79 0.51
N SER A 338 -17.65 28.36 1.06
CA SER A 338 -18.84 28.74 0.27
C SER A 338 -18.56 29.94 -0.63
N ASP A 339 -19.11 29.92 -1.85
CA ASP A 339 -19.04 31.04 -2.80
C ASP A 339 -20.05 32.17 -2.50
N ILE A 340 -21.04 31.92 -1.63
CA ILE A 340 -22.15 32.85 -1.38
C ILE A 340 -21.86 33.74 -0.16
N ASP A 341 -21.38 33.14 0.93
CA ASP A 341 -21.10 33.81 2.20
C ASP A 341 -19.84 33.20 2.86
N PRO A 342 -18.66 33.41 2.24
CA PRO A 342 -17.42 32.81 2.72
C PRO A 342 -17.03 33.39 4.07
N TYR A 343 -16.50 32.53 4.94
CA TYR A 343 -15.80 32.99 6.14
C TYR A 343 -14.58 33.82 5.74
N THR A 344 -14.54 35.09 6.15
CA THR A 344 -13.50 36.04 5.72
C THR A 344 -12.33 36.09 6.71
N ARG A 345 -11.23 36.72 6.29
CA ARG A 345 -10.07 36.97 7.15
C ARG A 345 -10.41 37.91 8.29
N ALA A 346 -11.27 38.90 8.01
CA ALA A 346 -11.79 39.79 9.04
C ALA A 346 -12.58 39.00 10.09
N ASP A 347 -13.38 38.01 9.68
CA ASP A 347 -14.10 37.13 10.61
C ASP A 347 -13.14 36.26 11.42
N TYR A 348 -12.13 35.67 10.78
CA TYR A 348 -11.09 34.90 11.46
C TYR A 348 -10.36 35.74 12.52
N ASP A 349 -9.91 36.95 12.15
CA ASP A 349 -9.21 37.86 13.04
C ASP A 349 -10.11 38.38 14.17
N ALA A 350 -11.39 38.65 13.89
CA ALA A 350 -12.35 39.02 14.92
C ALA A 350 -12.58 37.87 15.91
N ASN A 351 -12.77 36.64 15.42
CA ASN A 351 -13.09 35.47 16.24
C ASN A 351 -11.94 35.03 17.14
N LYS A 352 -10.66 35.29 16.77
CA LYS A 352 -9.49 35.07 17.63
C LYS A 352 -9.65 35.63 19.05
N THR A 353 -10.30 36.78 19.17
CA THR A 353 -10.41 37.52 20.43
C THR A 353 -11.84 37.65 20.96
N LYS A 354 -12.84 37.25 20.15
CA LYS A 354 -14.26 37.44 20.46
C LYS A 354 -14.74 36.57 21.62
N PHE A 355 -14.22 35.35 21.74
CA PHE A 355 -14.67 34.36 22.70
C PHE A 355 -13.66 34.18 23.83
N ASP A 356 -14.12 34.27 25.06
CA ASP A 356 -13.30 33.94 26.23
C ASP A 356 -13.23 32.42 26.46
N SER A 357 -12.37 31.98 27.38
CA SER A 357 -12.16 30.55 27.66
C SER A 357 -13.41 29.80 28.13
N THR A 358 -14.43 30.49 28.65
CA THR A 358 -15.70 29.88 29.10
C THR A 358 -16.70 29.67 27.97
N GLN A 359 -16.50 30.35 26.84
CA GLN A 359 -17.36 30.26 25.65
C GLN A 359 -16.82 29.28 24.59
N LEU A 360 -15.55 28.92 24.68
CA LEU A 360 -14.90 28.00 23.75
C LEU A 360 -15.27 26.54 24.06
N GLN A 361 -15.48 25.75 23.00
CA GLN A 361 -15.80 24.33 23.13
C GLN A 361 -14.54 23.48 23.00
N TYR A 362 -14.19 22.78 24.08
CA TYR A 362 -13.02 21.91 24.16
C TYR A 362 -13.42 20.47 23.84
N ASN A 363 -13.44 20.15 22.54
CA ASN A 363 -13.90 18.86 22.04
C ASN A 363 -12.81 18.18 21.20
N TYR A 364 -12.95 16.88 21.00
CA TYR A 364 -12.10 16.11 20.09
C TYR A 364 -12.78 16.01 18.73
N PRO A 365 -12.03 15.83 17.63
CA PRO A 365 -12.59 15.27 16.41
C PRO A 365 -13.30 13.95 16.71
N VAL A 366 -14.29 13.61 15.90
CA VAL A 366 -15.06 12.37 16.04
C VAL A 366 -15.01 11.57 14.75
N THR A 367 -15.41 10.31 14.82
CA THR A 367 -15.72 9.49 13.65
C THR A 367 -17.19 9.08 13.71
N SER A 368 -17.73 8.65 12.58
CA SER A 368 -19.16 8.38 12.44
C SER A 368 -19.68 7.36 13.45
N THR A 369 -20.77 7.73 14.13
CA THR A 369 -21.63 6.81 14.87
C THR A 369 -22.77 6.28 13.98
N CYS A 370 -22.79 6.64 12.70
CA CYS A 370 -23.77 6.18 11.74
C CYS A 370 -23.07 5.74 10.46
N PRO A 371 -22.29 4.64 10.47
CA PRO A 371 -21.57 4.21 9.28
C PRO A 371 -22.52 4.00 8.09
N CYS A 372 -21.96 4.05 6.88
CA CYS A 372 -22.69 4.06 5.61
C CYS A 372 -23.47 5.35 5.28
N THR A 373 -23.56 6.33 6.19
CA THR A 373 -24.05 7.68 5.82
C THR A 373 -22.92 8.59 5.35
N THR A 374 -21.76 8.51 6.01
CA THR A 374 -20.60 9.36 5.73
C THR A 374 -19.63 8.78 4.71
N VAL A 375 -19.89 7.53 4.31
CA VAL A 375 -19.22 6.83 3.22
C VAL A 375 -20.30 6.06 2.48
N ARG A 376 -20.56 6.41 1.21
CA ARG A 376 -21.61 5.79 0.41
C ARG A 376 -21.17 5.59 -1.03
N PHE A 377 -21.77 4.62 -1.70
CA PHE A 377 -21.56 4.44 -3.14
C PHE A 377 -22.49 5.37 -3.93
N ASP A 378 -21.94 6.08 -4.91
CA ASP A 378 -22.69 6.87 -5.89
C ASP A 378 -22.66 6.18 -7.26
N GLU A 379 -23.79 5.55 -7.60
CA GLU A 379 -23.98 4.83 -8.86
C GLU A 379 -23.85 5.72 -10.10
N ASN A 380 -24.16 7.02 -10.01
CA ASN A 380 -24.13 7.91 -11.18
C ASN A 380 -22.70 8.19 -11.66
N ASP A 381 -21.81 8.38 -10.70
CA ASP A 381 -20.42 8.72 -10.94
C ASP A 381 -19.47 7.52 -10.79
N ASN A 382 -20.01 6.35 -10.41
CA ASN A 382 -19.26 5.16 -10.02
C ASN A 382 -18.12 5.49 -9.05
N SER A 383 -18.48 6.11 -7.93
CA SER A 383 -17.53 6.66 -6.96
C SER A 383 -17.94 6.35 -5.52
N ILE A 384 -16.97 6.35 -4.60
CA ILE A 384 -17.27 6.40 -3.17
C ILE A 384 -17.28 7.87 -2.74
N VAL A 385 -18.38 8.32 -2.17
CA VAL A 385 -18.50 9.66 -1.60
C VAL A 385 -18.05 9.64 -0.14
N LEU A 386 -17.12 10.52 0.21
CA LEU A 386 -16.64 10.76 1.57
C LEU A 386 -17.24 12.06 2.08
N ILE A 387 -18.07 11.98 3.12
CA ILE A 387 -18.81 13.12 3.67
C ILE A 387 -18.29 13.45 5.07
N ASN A 388 -17.85 14.68 5.27
CA ASN A 388 -17.71 15.28 6.59
C ASN A 388 -19.01 16.08 6.87
N PRO A 389 -19.90 15.60 7.75
CA PRO A 389 -21.22 16.20 7.95
C PRO A 389 -21.18 17.66 8.40
N GLY A 390 -22.13 18.45 7.89
CA GLY A 390 -22.42 19.80 8.32
C GLY A 390 -23.08 19.88 9.69
N ASN A 391 -23.22 21.09 10.20
CA ASN A 391 -23.76 21.38 11.53
C ASN A 391 -24.89 22.41 11.41
N GLU A 392 -26.03 22.15 12.05
CA GLU A 392 -27.15 23.09 12.16
C GLU A 392 -27.50 23.45 13.61
N ASP A 393 -27.06 22.63 14.57
CA ASP A 393 -27.38 22.76 15.99
C ASP A 393 -26.14 23.11 16.82
N ILE A 394 -26.17 24.29 17.44
CA ILE A 394 -25.07 24.80 18.27
C ILE A 394 -24.84 23.98 19.55
N ASP A 395 -25.87 23.27 20.01
CA ASP A 395 -25.80 22.43 21.20
C ASP A 395 -25.20 21.04 20.89
N ASN A 396 -24.99 20.71 19.61
CA ASN A 396 -24.48 19.41 19.15
C ASN A 396 -23.46 19.56 18.00
N LEU A 397 -22.44 20.38 18.21
CA LEU A 397 -21.38 20.65 17.22
C LEU A 397 -20.35 19.51 17.13
N LYS A 398 -20.04 19.09 15.90
CA LYS A 398 -19.08 18.01 15.63
C LYS A 398 -18.18 18.34 14.44
N LYS A 399 -16.91 17.96 14.60
CA LYS A 399 -15.91 17.88 13.52
C LYS A 399 -15.62 16.41 13.28
N GLU A 400 -16.32 15.84 12.32
CA GLU A 400 -16.30 14.40 12.06
C GLU A 400 -15.39 14.08 10.88
N SER A 401 -14.45 13.15 11.08
CA SER A 401 -13.51 12.63 10.08
C SER A 401 -14.10 11.39 9.37
N THR A 402 -13.74 11.19 8.11
CA THR A 402 -14.22 10.07 7.28
C THR A 402 -13.11 9.52 6.38
N GLY A 403 -13.25 8.28 5.93
CA GLY A 403 -12.32 7.68 4.97
C GLY A 403 -12.66 6.26 4.58
N ILE A 404 -11.87 5.72 3.65
CA ILE A 404 -11.93 4.35 3.17
C ILE A 404 -10.54 3.73 3.08
N ARG A 405 -10.50 2.40 3.14
CA ARG A 405 -9.29 1.59 2.98
C ARG A 405 -9.54 0.49 1.95
N THR A 406 -8.55 0.20 1.11
CA THR A 406 -8.59 -0.97 0.23
C THR A 406 -8.48 -2.26 1.07
N ARG A 407 -9.15 -3.33 0.67
CA ARG A 407 -9.09 -4.64 1.34
C ARG A 407 -8.04 -5.59 0.77
N ILE A 408 -7.35 -5.16 -0.28
CA ILE A 408 -6.29 -5.90 -0.97
C ILE A 408 -4.99 -5.13 -0.83
N GLY A 409 -3.95 -5.82 -0.37
CA GLY A 409 -2.62 -5.23 -0.25
C GLY A 409 -1.63 -5.77 -1.27
N PHE A 410 -0.64 -4.94 -1.57
CA PHE A 410 0.52 -5.32 -2.38
C PHE A 410 1.83 -5.02 -1.65
N THR A 411 2.89 -5.69 -2.08
CA THR A 411 4.27 -5.33 -1.72
C THR A 411 4.91 -4.65 -2.91
N TYR A 412 5.29 -3.38 -2.73
CA TYR A 412 5.68 -2.44 -3.79
C TYR A 412 4.53 -2.15 -4.78
N GLY A 413 4.77 -1.21 -5.67
CA GLY A 413 3.79 -0.80 -6.67
C GLY A 413 3.74 0.70 -6.84
N LYS A 414 3.18 1.13 -7.96
CA LYS A 414 2.78 2.51 -8.17
C LYS A 414 1.30 2.64 -7.91
N TYR A 415 0.97 3.15 -6.73
CA TYR A 415 -0.40 3.38 -6.29
C TYR A 415 -0.85 4.74 -6.78
N ARG A 416 -1.90 4.77 -7.59
CA ARG A 416 -2.46 5.98 -8.18
C ARG A 416 -3.95 6.07 -7.87
N GLY A 417 -4.33 7.05 -7.05
CA GLY A 417 -5.74 7.36 -6.78
C GLY A 417 -6.26 8.44 -7.71
N LYS A 418 -7.41 8.22 -8.33
CA LYS A 418 -8.22 9.28 -8.98
C LYS A 418 -9.24 9.78 -7.97
N ILE A 419 -9.00 10.98 -7.44
CA ILE A 419 -9.71 11.48 -6.26
C ILE A 419 -10.15 12.93 -6.50
N LYS A 420 -11.38 13.26 -6.11
CA LYS A 420 -11.86 14.62 -5.93
C LYS A 420 -11.87 14.92 -4.44
N PHE A 421 -10.82 15.55 -3.94
CA PHE A 421 -10.91 16.17 -2.63
C PHE A 421 -11.71 17.49 -2.73
N PRO A 422 -12.42 17.88 -1.67
CA PRO A 422 -13.14 19.14 -1.62
C PRO A 422 -12.18 20.34 -1.73
N VAL A 423 -12.72 21.50 -2.06
CA VAL A 423 -11.95 22.76 -2.06
C VAL A 423 -11.39 23.00 -0.66
N MET A 424 -10.06 23.12 -0.54
CA MET A 424 -9.38 23.25 0.75
C MET A 424 -9.36 24.70 1.25
N LEU A 425 -9.01 25.64 0.36
CA LEU A 425 -8.94 27.07 0.68
C LEU A 425 -10.01 27.86 -0.06
N ASN A 426 -10.62 28.83 0.62
CA ASN A 426 -11.51 29.79 0.00
C ASN A 426 -10.74 30.91 -0.73
N ASN A 427 -11.47 31.86 -1.33
CA ASN A 427 -10.87 32.97 -2.08
C ASN A 427 -10.02 33.95 -1.24
N GLU A 428 -10.10 33.87 0.09
CA GLU A 428 -9.26 34.63 1.03
C GLU A 428 -8.11 33.78 1.63
N ASN A 429 -7.86 32.60 1.05
CA ASN A 429 -6.84 31.62 1.46
C ASN A 429 -7.08 31.00 2.85
N ILE A 430 -8.33 31.00 3.33
CA ILE A 430 -8.68 30.39 4.61
C ILE A 430 -8.98 28.91 4.43
N TRP A 431 -8.36 28.10 5.28
CA TRP A 431 -8.48 26.66 5.30
C TRP A 431 -9.82 26.19 5.88
N ASN A 432 -10.47 25.24 5.22
CA ASN A 432 -11.69 24.57 5.70
C ASN A 432 -11.48 23.70 6.95
N GLY A 433 -10.24 23.50 7.39
CA GLY A 433 -9.89 22.76 8.60
C GLY A 433 -9.65 21.26 8.38
N LEU A 434 -9.78 20.74 7.16
CA LEU A 434 -9.53 19.32 6.84
C LEU A 434 -8.12 19.09 6.32
N THR A 435 -7.45 18.08 6.87
CA THR A 435 -6.29 17.44 6.26
C THR A 435 -6.79 16.34 5.33
N TYR A 436 -6.32 16.32 4.09
CA TYR A 436 -6.62 15.24 3.15
C TYR A 436 -5.46 14.26 3.12
N ALA A 437 -5.74 12.96 3.08
CA ALA A 437 -4.67 11.98 2.96
C ALA A 437 -4.92 10.91 1.88
N PHE A 438 -3.83 10.54 1.21
CA PHE A 438 -3.71 9.36 0.37
C PHE A 438 -2.44 8.63 0.80
N TRP A 439 -2.58 7.47 1.45
CA TRP A 439 -1.49 6.85 2.17
C TRP A 439 -1.53 5.33 2.10
N LEU A 440 -0.39 4.71 2.37
CA LEU A 440 -0.23 3.26 2.48
C LEU A 440 0.03 2.90 3.93
N ILE A 441 -0.62 1.85 4.43
CA ILE A 441 -0.42 1.35 5.80
C ILE A 441 -0.26 -0.17 5.78
N TYR A 442 0.55 -0.72 6.68
CA TYR A 442 0.68 -2.16 6.88
C TYR A 442 -0.69 -2.87 6.96
N GLN A 443 -0.79 -4.04 6.35
CA GLN A 443 -2.05 -4.79 6.30
C GLN A 443 -2.43 -5.47 7.62
N ASP A 444 -1.45 -6.03 8.33
CA ASP A 444 -1.69 -6.87 9.51
C ASP A 444 -0.52 -6.78 10.50
N ASN A 445 -0.82 -6.94 11.80
CA ASN A 445 0.16 -6.80 12.89
C ASN A 445 0.85 -8.11 13.32
N HIS A 446 0.61 -9.22 12.61
CA HIS A 446 1.26 -10.51 12.86
C HIS A 446 2.60 -10.62 12.13
N SER A 447 3.43 -11.55 12.59
CA SER A 447 4.81 -11.74 12.11
C SER A 447 4.93 -12.04 10.62
N TRP A 448 3.89 -12.55 9.97
CA TRP A 448 3.88 -12.79 8.52
C TRP A 448 4.06 -11.49 7.73
N ASN A 449 3.60 -10.37 8.28
CA ASN A 449 3.65 -9.04 7.67
C ASN A 449 4.74 -8.15 8.29
N ASN A 450 5.73 -8.72 8.98
CA ASN A 450 6.88 -7.96 9.45
C ASN A 450 7.70 -7.41 8.27
N ARG A 451 8.24 -6.21 8.45
CA ARG A 451 9.32 -5.65 7.63
C ARG A 451 10.57 -6.53 7.73
N ARG A 452 11.52 -6.32 6.82
CA ARG A 452 12.88 -6.85 6.92
C ARG A 452 13.47 -6.50 8.28
N SER A 453 14.14 -7.44 8.92
CA SER A 453 14.85 -7.21 10.17
C SER A 453 15.88 -6.09 10.02
N SER A 454 15.89 -5.19 10.99
CA SER A 454 16.84 -4.09 11.09
C SER A 454 18.00 -4.43 12.03
N LYS A 455 19.21 -3.98 11.68
CA LYS A 455 20.41 -4.13 12.52
C LYS A 455 20.38 -3.18 13.71
N SER A 456 19.92 -1.95 13.50
CA SER A 456 19.75 -0.93 14.55
C SER A 456 18.42 -1.06 15.31
N GLY A 457 17.45 -1.78 14.73
CA GLY A 457 16.12 -2.00 15.30
C GLY A 457 15.16 -0.81 15.13
N TYR A 458 13.88 -1.12 15.17
CA TYR A 458 12.74 -0.21 15.04
C TYR A 458 12.18 0.18 16.41
N ILE A 459 11.67 1.41 16.51
CA ILE A 459 10.88 1.89 17.66
C ILE A 459 9.39 1.75 17.34
N ASP A 460 8.59 1.18 18.24
CA ASP A 460 7.14 1.07 18.03
C ASP A 460 6.49 2.46 17.84
N LYS A 461 5.54 2.59 16.91
CA LYS A 461 4.92 3.89 16.56
C LYS A 461 4.44 4.65 17.81
N GLY A 462 3.81 3.96 18.76
CA GLY A 462 3.27 4.57 19.98
C GLY A 462 4.24 4.76 21.16
N ASP A 463 5.51 4.37 21.05
CA ASP A 463 6.47 4.51 22.16
C ASP A 463 7.08 5.92 22.18
N GLU A 464 6.56 6.78 23.07
CA GLU A 464 7.07 8.14 23.31
C GLU A 464 8.02 8.23 24.51
N SER A 465 8.53 7.09 25.02
CA SER A 465 9.43 7.10 26.15
C SER A 465 10.79 7.72 25.79
N SER A 466 11.47 8.28 26.80
CA SER A 466 12.80 8.86 26.59
C SER A 466 13.86 7.82 26.20
N ASN A 467 13.62 6.54 26.52
CA ASN A 467 14.52 5.42 26.26
C ASN A 467 13.73 4.26 25.62
N PRO A 468 13.31 4.41 24.35
CA PRO A 468 12.43 3.45 23.71
C PRO A 468 13.14 2.12 23.45
N VAL A 469 12.37 1.03 23.51
CA VAL A 469 12.87 -0.31 23.19
C VAL A 469 12.96 -0.46 21.68
N ARG A 470 14.13 -0.88 21.18
CA ARG A 470 14.34 -1.18 19.77
C ARG A 470 14.18 -2.67 19.50
N LYS A 471 13.36 -3.00 18.52
CA LYS A 471 13.08 -4.39 18.10
C LYS A 471 13.65 -4.63 16.71
N PRO A 472 14.28 -5.78 16.43
CA PRO A 472 14.80 -6.07 15.09
C PRO A 472 13.69 -6.11 14.04
N ASP A 473 12.49 -6.55 14.41
CA ASP A 473 11.36 -6.68 13.49
C ASP A 473 10.20 -5.79 13.94
N ASN A 474 9.43 -5.30 12.96
CA ASN A 474 8.20 -4.56 13.19
C ASN A 474 7.24 -4.79 12.01
N PHE A 475 5.93 -4.88 12.29
CA PHE A 475 4.90 -4.96 11.26
C PHE A 475 4.51 -3.58 10.73
N TYR A 476 4.74 -2.52 11.51
CA TYR A 476 4.25 -1.19 11.19
C TYR A 476 5.04 -0.57 10.04
N SER A 477 4.31 -0.20 8.99
CA SER A 477 4.80 0.54 7.84
C SER A 477 3.74 1.53 7.43
N GLU A 478 4.18 2.72 7.01
CA GLU A 478 3.31 3.80 6.59
C GLU A 478 4.06 4.71 5.61
N ILE A 479 3.40 5.07 4.51
CA ILE A 479 3.90 6.00 3.49
C ILE A 479 2.76 6.95 3.13
N ASP A 480 2.95 8.25 3.35
CA ASP A 480 1.86 9.22 3.34
C ASP A 480 2.00 10.26 2.25
N ILE A 481 0.86 10.66 1.70
CA ILE A 481 0.59 12.03 1.29
C ILE A 481 -0.42 12.57 2.29
N GLU A 482 -0.02 13.55 3.10
CA GLU A 482 -0.94 14.39 3.86
C GLU A 482 -0.94 15.79 3.27
N ILE A 483 -2.12 16.35 3.02
CA ILE A 483 -2.27 17.66 2.40
C ILE A 483 -2.94 18.59 3.39
N VAL A 484 -2.29 19.71 3.67
CA VAL A 484 -2.70 20.63 4.72
C VAL A 484 -2.26 22.06 4.42
N LYS A 485 -2.96 23.05 4.99
CA LYS A 485 -2.48 24.43 4.99
C LYS A 485 -1.40 24.63 6.05
N ALA A 486 -0.14 24.64 5.61
CA ALA A 486 1.04 24.87 6.44
C ALA A 486 2.05 25.76 5.71
N SER A 487 3.06 26.27 6.43
CA SER A 487 4.21 26.94 5.81
C SER A 487 5.05 25.92 5.05
N LYS A 488 5.59 26.33 3.89
CA LYS A 488 6.54 25.51 3.11
C LYS A 488 7.90 25.38 3.80
N TYR A 489 8.25 26.35 4.64
CA TYR A 489 9.49 26.33 5.41
C TYR A 489 9.31 25.56 6.71
N TRP A 490 10.36 24.86 7.10
CA TRP A 490 10.47 24.26 8.41
C TRP A 490 10.66 25.34 9.50
N PRO A 491 10.46 25.03 10.80
CA PRO A 491 10.67 26.00 11.85
C PRO A 491 12.10 26.55 11.86
N LYS A 492 12.22 27.89 11.99
CA LYS A 492 13.48 28.63 11.82
C LYS A 492 14.66 28.04 12.57
N GLN A 493 14.44 27.50 13.77
CA GLN A 493 15.50 26.91 14.58
C GLN A 493 16.25 25.78 13.87
N TYR A 494 15.63 25.07 12.92
CA TYR A 494 16.27 23.92 12.26
C TYR A 494 17.22 24.29 11.11
N TYR A 495 17.26 25.55 10.68
CA TYR A 495 18.18 26.05 9.64
C TYR A 495 19.52 26.53 10.24
N TYR A 496 20.17 25.70 11.07
CA TYR A 496 21.31 26.05 11.94
C TYR A 496 22.59 26.58 11.24
N GLN A 497 22.65 26.61 9.92
CA GLN A 497 23.86 26.95 9.15
C GLN A 497 23.60 27.80 7.90
N ASP A 498 22.37 28.28 7.69
CA ASP A 498 22.03 29.01 6.48
C ASP A 498 22.28 30.52 6.68
N ALA A 499 23.20 31.10 5.91
CA ALA A 499 23.42 32.56 5.89
C ALA A 499 22.15 33.32 5.45
N GLU A 500 21.17 32.59 4.91
CA GLU A 500 19.86 33.06 4.47
C GLU A 500 18.71 32.61 5.39
N GLN A 501 18.98 32.21 6.64
CA GLN A 501 17.97 31.80 7.63
C GLN A 501 16.84 32.83 7.79
N ASP A 502 17.14 34.12 7.65
CA ASP A 502 16.14 35.20 7.71
C ASP A 502 15.30 35.34 6.43
N LYS A 503 15.69 34.69 5.32
CA LYS A 503 14.92 34.62 4.07
C LYS A 503 13.97 33.41 4.01
N LYS A 504 14.08 32.44 4.92
CA LYS A 504 13.17 31.29 5.04
C LYS A 504 12.01 31.58 5.99
N PHE A 505 11.29 32.66 5.69
CA PHE A 505 10.09 33.09 6.38
C PHE A 505 9.05 33.53 5.37
N GLU A 506 7.81 33.08 5.54
CA GLU A 506 6.68 33.52 4.75
C GLU A 506 5.45 33.71 5.65
N ASP A 507 4.59 34.66 5.29
CA ASP A 507 3.22 34.68 5.80
C ASP A 507 2.36 33.76 4.94
N ALA A 508 2.39 32.47 5.28
CA ALA A 508 1.64 31.44 4.56
C ALA A 508 0.12 31.64 4.64
N THR A 509 -0.39 32.55 5.49
CA THR A 509 -1.82 32.88 5.47
C THR A 509 -2.20 33.64 4.20
N LEU A 510 -1.26 34.30 3.51
CA LEU A 510 -1.54 35.17 2.37
C LEU A 510 -1.42 34.48 1.00
N ASN A 511 -0.87 33.27 0.93
CA ASN A 511 -0.74 32.52 -0.32
C ASN A 511 -1.82 31.43 -0.47
N ASP A 512 -2.02 30.96 -1.69
CA ASP A 512 -2.96 29.89 -2.05
C ASP A 512 -2.30 28.50 -2.05
N ASP A 513 -1.03 28.40 -1.64
CA ASP A 513 -0.31 27.14 -1.55
C ASP A 513 -0.82 26.30 -0.38
N VAL A 514 -0.95 25.00 -0.64
CA VAL A 514 -1.10 23.94 0.37
C VAL A 514 0.12 23.05 0.33
N MET A 515 0.45 22.43 1.46
CA MET A 515 1.64 21.58 1.55
C MET A 515 1.25 20.13 1.29
N PHE A 516 1.89 19.54 0.30
CA PHE A 516 1.93 18.10 0.11
C PHE A 516 3.06 17.55 0.97
N CYS A 517 2.67 16.97 2.10
CA CYS A 517 3.57 16.37 3.06
C CYS A 517 3.79 14.91 2.69
N CYS A 518 4.97 14.61 2.15
CA CYS A 518 5.38 13.26 1.76
C CYS A 518 6.17 12.63 2.91
N THR A 519 5.59 11.63 3.58
CA THR A 519 6.19 11.04 4.80
C THR A 519 6.47 9.56 4.61
N ASN A 520 7.63 9.10 5.09
CA ASN A 520 7.92 7.67 5.27
C ASN A 520 8.16 7.38 6.76
N TRP A 521 7.42 6.41 7.31
CA TRP A 521 7.60 5.96 8.69
C TRP A 521 8.63 4.83 8.76
N ASP A 522 9.90 5.20 8.90
CA ASP A 522 11.01 4.25 9.08
C ASP A 522 11.22 3.79 10.53
N LEU A 523 10.35 4.23 11.44
CA LEU A 523 10.36 3.86 12.86
C LEU A 523 11.70 4.17 13.54
N ALA A 524 12.36 5.25 13.09
CA ALA A 524 13.68 5.67 13.54
C ALA A 524 14.74 4.57 13.42
N CYS A 525 14.61 3.71 12.40
CA CYS A 525 15.62 2.75 11.99
C CYS A 525 16.87 3.50 11.49
N LYS A 526 18.03 3.22 12.09
CA LYS A 526 19.32 3.88 11.80
C LYS A 526 20.19 3.08 10.83
N ASP A 527 19.60 2.10 10.13
CA ASP A 527 20.32 1.32 9.11
C ASP A 527 20.72 2.13 7.86
N PRO A 528 19.96 3.15 7.42
CA PRO A 528 20.35 3.98 6.27
C PRO A 528 21.67 4.73 6.51
N GLU A 529 22.53 4.79 5.50
CA GLU A 529 23.86 5.43 5.57
C GLU A 529 23.79 6.91 5.96
N GLN A 530 22.74 7.60 5.52
CA GLN A 530 22.51 9.03 5.70
C GLN A 530 21.36 9.29 6.69
N PHE A 531 21.18 8.42 7.68
CA PHE A 531 20.23 8.68 8.77
C PHE A 531 20.65 9.95 9.54
N MET A 532 19.78 10.95 9.59
CA MET A 532 20.06 12.20 10.30
C MET A 532 18.80 12.87 10.85
N THR A 533 19.04 13.84 11.74
CA THR A 533 18.05 14.68 12.41
C THR A 533 18.18 16.12 11.94
N GLY A 534 17.08 16.88 12.01
CA GLY A 534 17.01 18.20 11.39
C GLY A 534 16.70 18.10 9.90
N ILE A 535 17.01 19.17 9.18
CA ILE A 535 16.74 19.31 7.76
C ILE A 535 17.91 18.70 6.98
N ASN A 536 17.58 17.84 6.03
CA ASN A 536 18.51 17.25 5.08
C ASN A 536 18.02 17.50 3.65
N GLU A 537 18.96 17.77 2.75
CA GLU A 537 18.65 17.88 1.32
C GLU A 537 18.76 16.51 0.65
N ILE A 538 17.74 16.14 -0.10
CA ILE A 538 17.72 14.94 -0.94
C ILE A 538 17.56 15.40 -2.38
N THR A 539 18.55 15.09 -3.22
CA THR A 539 18.54 15.43 -4.63
C THR A 539 18.14 14.22 -5.48
N TYR A 540 17.27 14.43 -6.46
CA TYR A 540 16.91 13.45 -7.47
C TYR A 540 16.67 14.13 -8.81
N ASP A 541 17.38 13.70 -9.83
CA ASP A 541 17.50 14.40 -11.12
C ASP A 541 17.82 15.90 -10.89
N ASP A 542 16.98 16.80 -11.42
CA ASP A 542 17.11 18.25 -11.27
C ASP A 542 16.30 18.82 -10.09
N CYS A 543 15.73 17.97 -9.23
CA CYS A 543 14.92 18.37 -8.08
C CYS A 543 15.72 18.26 -6.77
N ASN A 544 15.50 19.21 -5.85
CA ASN A 544 16.04 19.18 -4.50
C ASN A 544 14.92 19.26 -3.48
N PHE A 545 14.93 18.38 -2.48
CA PHE A 545 13.89 18.27 -1.46
C PHE A 545 14.46 18.46 -0.06
N GLU A 546 13.85 19.35 0.73
CA GLU A 546 14.17 19.51 2.16
C GLU A 546 13.38 18.47 2.98
N ALA A 547 14.03 17.37 3.36
CA ALA A 547 13.48 16.36 4.24
C ALA A 547 13.80 16.66 5.71
N MET A 548 12.85 16.47 6.61
CA MET A 548 12.96 16.83 8.02
C MET A 548 12.66 15.65 8.93
N ARG A 549 13.53 15.46 9.95
CA ARG A 549 13.28 14.60 11.11
C ARG A 549 13.45 15.41 12.39
N TRP A 550 12.41 15.49 13.23
CA TRP A 550 12.40 16.38 14.40
C TRP A 550 13.52 16.14 15.41
N TYR A 551 13.82 14.87 15.69
CA TYR A 551 14.85 14.43 16.63
C TYR A 551 15.20 12.96 16.35
N GLU A 552 16.24 12.45 17.02
CA GLU A 552 16.86 11.15 16.71
C GLU A 552 15.92 9.95 16.79
N ASN A 553 14.99 9.96 17.75
CA ASN A 553 13.99 8.91 17.92
C ASN A 553 12.64 9.23 17.26
N TYR A 554 12.54 10.31 16.48
CA TYR A 554 11.34 10.60 15.73
C TYR A 554 11.21 9.60 14.58
N LYS A 555 10.03 8.99 14.45
CA LYS A 555 9.80 7.72 13.74
C LYS A 555 9.55 7.88 12.24
N ALA A 556 9.61 9.11 11.74
CA ALA A 556 9.32 9.45 10.36
C ALA A 556 10.32 10.45 9.79
N LEU A 557 10.41 10.46 8.47
CA LEU A 557 11.08 11.48 7.68
C LEU A 557 10.04 12.10 6.76
N THR A 558 9.97 13.43 6.69
CA THR A 558 8.92 14.13 5.93
C THR A 558 9.49 15.22 5.02
N ILE A 559 8.98 15.31 3.80
CA ILE A 559 9.20 16.40 2.85
C ILE A 559 7.92 17.23 2.73
N LYS A 560 8.03 18.54 2.60
CA LYS A 560 6.92 19.44 2.25
C LYS A 560 7.14 20.03 0.87
N SER A 561 6.13 19.90 0.00
CA SER A 561 6.14 20.53 -1.31
C SER A 561 4.92 21.42 -1.49
N PRO A 562 5.09 22.70 -1.87
CA PRO A 562 3.97 23.60 -2.13
C PRO A 562 3.24 23.20 -3.42
N VAL A 563 1.92 23.19 -3.36
CA VAL A 563 1.02 23.01 -4.51
C VAL A 563 -0.12 24.01 -4.38
N SER A 564 -0.48 24.68 -5.46
CA SER A 564 -1.63 25.61 -5.46
C SER A 564 -2.94 24.88 -5.14
N ASN A 565 -3.80 25.54 -4.36
CA ASN A 565 -5.17 25.10 -4.05
C ASN A 565 -6.05 24.87 -5.30
N ASP A 566 -5.66 25.38 -6.48
CA ASP A 566 -6.38 25.15 -7.73
C ASP A 566 -6.57 23.65 -8.06
N VAL A 567 -5.68 22.77 -7.59
CA VAL A 567 -5.84 21.32 -7.77
C VAL A 567 -7.15 20.76 -7.21
N PHE A 568 -7.74 21.43 -6.22
CA PHE A 568 -9.01 21.02 -5.61
C PHE A 568 -10.24 21.62 -6.26
N LYS A 569 -10.07 22.54 -7.21
CA LYS A 569 -11.16 23.12 -8.01
C LYS A 569 -11.53 22.24 -9.21
N GLU A 570 -10.60 21.42 -9.68
CA GLU A 570 -10.78 20.45 -10.77
C GLU A 570 -11.77 19.32 -10.39
N ASP A 571 -12.44 18.70 -11.37
CA ASP A 571 -13.42 17.61 -11.13
C ASP A 571 -12.82 16.39 -10.43
N TYR A 572 -11.52 16.16 -10.62
CA TYR A 572 -10.68 15.23 -9.89
C TYR A 572 -9.21 15.56 -10.17
N TYR A 573 -8.32 14.94 -9.39
CA TYR A 573 -6.90 14.96 -9.64
C TYR A 573 -6.31 13.59 -9.33
N TYR A 574 -5.09 13.34 -9.77
CA TYR A 574 -4.40 12.08 -9.50
C TYR A 574 -3.29 12.26 -8.49
N TYR A 575 -3.26 11.35 -7.52
CA TYR A 575 -2.32 11.29 -6.40
C TYR A 575 -1.55 9.97 -6.52
N GLU A 576 -0.22 10.02 -6.44
CA GLU A 576 0.60 8.84 -6.68
C GLU A 576 1.68 8.63 -5.62
N ILE A 577 1.77 7.40 -5.13
CA ILE A 577 2.89 6.86 -4.36
C ILE A 577 3.50 5.72 -5.17
N GLU A 578 4.68 5.95 -5.76
CA GLU A 578 5.49 4.91 -6.36
C GLU A 578 6.46 4.37 -5.31
N TRP A 579 6.15 3.21 -4.76
CA TRP A 579 6.93 2.55 -3.74
C TRP A 579 7.71 1.38 -4.37
N LYS A 580 9.03 1.53 -4.40
CA LYS A 580 10.00 0.57 -4.94
C LYS A 580 10.81 -0.06 -3.81
N PRO A 581 11.59 -1.13 -4.09
CA PRO A 581 12.43 -1.76 -3.08
C PRO A 581 13.47 -0.86 -2.40
N ASN A 582 13.91 0.21 -3.07
CA ASN A 582 14.99 1.08 -2.61
C ASN A 582 14.63 2.58 -2.64
N GLU A 583 13.43 2.95 -3.07
CA GLU A 583 13.01 4.35 -3.15
C GLU A 583 11.49 4.51 -3.11
N ILE A 584 11.05 5.71 -2.74
CA ILE A 584 9.66 6.14 -2.77
C ILE A 584 9.61 7.47 -3.52
N ILE A 585 8.72 7.57 -4.50
CA ILE A 585 8.49 8.77 -5.29
C ILE A 585 7.02 9.16 -5.16
N TRP A 586 6.77 10.43 -4.88
CA TRP A 586 5.42 10.98 -4.79
C TRP A 586 5.15 11.90 -5.96
N ARG A 587 3.98 11.76 -6.60
CA ARG A 587 3.57 12.61 -7.72
C ARG A 587 2.12 13.05 -7.63
N ILE A 588 1.84 14.13 -8.34
CA ILE A 588 0.50 14.70 -8.43
C ILE A 588 0.25 15.26 -9.84
N GLY A 589 -0.92 15.02 -10.45
CA GLY A 589 -1.22 15.53 -11.80
C GLY A 589 -2.69 15.47 -12.20
N PRO A 590 -3.11 16.23 -13.23
CA PRO A 590 -4.49 16.17 -13.74
C PRO A 590 -4.75 14.88 -14.54
N SER A 591 -3.69 14.21 -14.98
CA SER A 591 -3.72 12.92 -15.66
C SER A 591 -2.42 12.15 -15.41
N PRO A 592 -2.40 10.81 -15.58
CA PRO A 592 -1.19 9.99 -15.38
C PRO A 592 0.04 10.44 -16.16
N ASP A 593 -0.15 10.98 -17.37
CA ASP A 593 0.92 11.47 -18.25
C ASP A 593 1.37 12.90 -17.93
N LYS A 594 0.69 13.60 -17.00
CA LYS A 594 0.96 15.00 -16.64
C LYS A 594 1.28 15.17 -15.16
N MET A 595 1.77 14.13 -14.51
CA MET A 595 2.15 14.20 -13.10
C MET A 595 3.49 14.90 -12.90
N LYS A 596 3.57 15.76 -11.89
CA LYS A 596 4.81 16.34 -11.39
C LYS A 596 5.24 15.61 -10.10
N MET A 597 6.55 15.43 -9.94
CA MET A 597 7.11 14.93 -8.69
C MET A 597 6.97 15.99 -7.59
N VAL A 598 6.54 15.56 -6.40
CA VAL A 598 6.40 16.41 -5.21
C VAL A 598 7.15 15.84 -4.00
N GLY A 599 7.79 14.68 -4.12
CA GLY A 599 8.64 14.14 -3.07
C GLY A 599 9.47 12.98 -3.57
N TYR A 600 10.62 12.77 -2.93
CA TYR A 600 11.53 11.66 -3.20
C TYR A 600 12.30 11.26 -1.95
N MET A 601 12.38 9.96 -1.69
CA MET A 601 13.24 9.37 -0.66
C MET A 601 13.83 8.05 -1.16
N ASN A 602 15.01 7.68 -0.65
CA ASN A 602 15.64 6.39 -0.96
C ASN A 602 16.24 5.71 0.28
N ASP A 603 16.70 4.48 0.07
CA ASP A 603 17.25 3.58 1.08
C ASP A 603 18.55 4.07 1.74
N LYS A 604 19.18 5.14 1.22
CA LYS A 604 20.30 5.82 1.88
C LYS A 604 19.84 6.76 2.97
N ASN A 605 18.67 7.39 2.83
CA ASN A 605 18.17 8.42 3.76
C ASN A 605 17.16 7.87 4.77
N THR A 606 16.41 6.83 4.40
CA THR A 606 15.33 6.28 5.22
C THR A 606 15.17 4.77 4.98
N ASN A 607 14.70 4.03 5.97
CA ASN A 607 14.43 2.61 5.78
C ASN A 607 13.14 2.44 4.98
N ILE A 608 13.26 1.88 3.77
CA ILE A 608 12.12 1.63 2.88
C ILE A 608 11.38 0.37 3.35
N PRO A 609 10.08 0.44 3.65
CA PRO A 609 9.31 -0.74 4.05
C PRO A 609 9.24 -1.76 2.89
N ASN A 610 9.05 -3.04 3.23
CA ASN A 610 8.99 -4.15 2.27
C ASN A 610 7.91 -5.20 2.59
N ASN A 611 7.00 -4.90 3.53
CA ASN A 611 5.86 -5.74 3.91
C ASN A 611 4.57 -5.29 3.23
N GLN A 612 3.54 -6.13 3.18
CA GLN A 612 2.32 -5.84 2.44
C GLN A 612 1.52 -4.70 3.07
N MET A 613 1.09 -3.74 2.24
CA MET A 613 0.36 -2.54 2.66
C MET A 613 -0.96 -2.37 1.90
N LEU A 614 -1.93 -1.75 2.56
CA LEU A 614 -3.23 -1.32 2.05
C LEU A 614 -3.20 0.18 1.77
N CYS A 615 -4.00 0.65 0.82
CA CYS A 615 -4.14 2.07 0.54
C CYS A 615 -5.36 2.66 1.27
N ILE A 616 -5.23 3.89 1.79
CA ILE A 616 -6.27 4.63 2.50
C ILE A 616 -6.46 6.00 1.85
N VAL A 617 -7.72 6.45 1.80
CA VAL A 617 -8.11 7.83 1.46
C VAL A 617 -8.94 8.40 2.61
N THR A 618 -8.56 9.56 3.15
CA THR A 618 -9.26 10.17 4.29
C THR A 618 -9.42 11.69 4.16
N GLN A 619 -10.43 12.21 4.87
CA GLN A 619 -10.67 13.64 5.11
C GLN A 619 -10.82 13.84 6.61
N GLU A 620 -9.78 14.40 7.25
CA GLU A 620 -9.62 14.33 8.70
C GLU A 620 -9.44 15.71 9.34
N TYR A 621 -10.07 15.90 10.49
CA TYR A 621 -9.73 17.01 11.36
C TYR A 621 -8.56 16.62 12.27
N HIS A 622 -7.39 17.19 12.02
CA HIS A 622 -6.16 17.00 12.84
C HIS A 622 -5.66 18.28 13.51
N TYR A 623 -4.89 18.11 14.58
CA TYR A 623 -4.23 19.23 15.25
C TYR A 623 -3.30 19.98 14.32
N SER A 624 -3.52 21.28 14.17
CA SER A 624 -2.66 22.16 13.38
C SER A 624 -1.21 22.16 13.86
N GLU A 625 -0.98 21.90 15.16
CA GLU A 625 0.35 21.79 15.77
C GLU A 625 1.18 20.61 15.28
N TRP A 626 0.57 19.61 14.65
CA TRP A 626 1.32 18.52 14.02
C TRP A 626 2.10 18.99 12.79
N TRP A 627 1.73 20.15 12.22
CA TRP A 627 2.33 20.73 11.02
C TRP A 627 2.96 22.11 11.27
N PRO A 628 3.98 22.22 12.14
CA PRO A 628 4.59 23.52 12.40
C PRO A 628 5.43 23.98 11.19
N PRO A 629 5.58 25.30 10.99
CA PRO A 629 4.85 26.38 11.67
C PRO A 629 3.34 26.39 11.39
N VAL A 630 2.54 26.57 12.44
CA VAL A 630 1.07 26.63 12.36
C VAL A 630 0.64 27.88 11.61
N VAL A 631 -0.20 27.72 10.58
CA VAL A 631 -0.73 28.84 9.77
C VAL A 631 -2.10 29.28 10.27
N PHE A 632 -3.00 28.32 10.49
CA PHE A 632 -4.30 28.54 11.08
C PHE A 632 -4.48 27.59 12.27
N GLU A 633 -4.92 28.12 13.41
CA GLU A 633 -5.40 27.27 14.51
C GLU A 633 -6.72 26.64 14.11
N GLN A 634 -6.78 25.30 14.09
CA GLN A 634 -7.98 24.57 13.63
C GLN A 634 -9.22 24.85 14.48
N GLY A 635 -9.04 25.18 15.77
CA GLY A 635 -10.14 25.57 16.67
C GLY A 635 -10.80 26.91 16.29
N LEU A 636 -10.10 27.77 15.55
CA LEU A 636 -10.63 29.06 15.08
C LEU A 636 -11.33 28.96 13.71
N ILE A 637 -11.31 27.77 13.12
CA ILE A 637 -12.10 27.44 11.93
C ILE A 637 -13.50 27.04 12.40
N PRO A 638 -14.58 27.70 11.92
CA PRO A 638 -15.96 27.38 12.27
C PRO A 638 -16.30 25.90 12.07
N TYR A 639 -17.37 25.46 12.73
CA TYR A 639 -18.05 24.24 12.34
C TYR A 639 -18.74 24.48 10.99
N ASN A 640 -18.45 23.64 9.99
CA ASN A 640 -19.03 23.82 8.67
C ASN A 640 -20.55 23.64 8.76
N LYS A 641 -21.30 24.50 8.05
CA LYS A 641 -22.76 24.47 8.09
C LYS A 641 -23.29 23.35 7.20
N ASN A 642 -22.78 23.26 5.99
CA ASN A 642 -23.14 22.23 5.02
C ASN A 642 -22.14 21.07 5.05
N ASP A 643 -22.51 19.96 4.42
CA ASP A 643 -21.61 18.83 4.22
C ASP A 643 -20.39 19.23 3.37
N ILE A 644 -19.23 18.70 3.73
CA ILE A 644 -18.02 18.76 2.89
C ILE A 644 -17.84 17.38 2.25
N GLU A 645 -17.94 17.32 0.93
CA GLU A 645 -17.91 16.06 0.18
C GLU A 645 -16.67 15.93 -0.70
N GLY A 646 -16.04 14.75 -0.66
CA GLY A 646 -15.05 14.28 -1.62
C GLY A 646 -15.49 13.00 -2.30
N LYS A 647 -14.81 12.61 -3.38
CA LYS A 647 -15.10 11.40 -4.15
C LYS A 647 -13.85 10.61 -4.50
N VAL A 648 -13.91 9.29 -4.38
CA VAL A 648 -12.88 8.36 -4.82
C VAL A 648 -13.43 7.54 -5.99
N TYR A 649 -12.81 7.67 -7.17
CA TYR A 649 -13.29 7.02 -8.38
C TYR A 649 -12.61 5.68 -8.64
N GLU A 650 -11.29 5.61 -8.42
CA GLU A 650 -10.50 4.40 -8.61
C GLU A 650 -9.15 4.51 -7.90
N ILE A 651 -8.58 3.36 -7.56
CA ILE A 651 -7.17 3.22 -7.18
C ILE A 651 -6.53 2.18 -8.10
N VAL A 652 -5.52 2.59 -8.85
CA VAL A 652 -4.75 1.70 -9.73
C VAL A 652 -3.40 1.40 -9.09
N VAL A 653 -2.99 0.14 -9.09
CA VAL A 653 -1.65 -0.29 -8.64
C VAL A 653 -0.93 -0.92 -9.85
N GLU A 654 0.18 -0.32 -10.29
CA GLU A 654 0.92 -0.76 -11.50
C GLU A 654 2.41 -1.07 -11.30
#